data_AF-A0A3B3B5P6-F1
#
_entry.id   AF-A0A3B3B5P6-F1
#
_cell.length_a   1.000
_cell.length_b   1.000
_cell.length_c   1.000
_cell.angle_alpha   90.00
_cell.angle_beta   90.00
_cell.angle_gamma   90.00
#
_symmetry.space_group_name_H-M   'P 1'
#
loop_
_entity.id
_entity.type
_entity.pdbx_description
1 polymer ?
#
loop_
_entity_poly.entity_id
_entity_poly.type
_entity_poly.pdbx_seq_one_letter_code
_entity_poly.pdbx_strand_id
1 'polypeptide(L)'
;MTTMDLEKVKMMGAGRAMAVLTSGGDAQGMNAAVRAVTRMGIYVGAKVYLIYEGYQGLVDGGDNIKLAHWHSVTNIIQLGGTIIGSARCKAFTTREGRLAAAFNLVKKGITNLCVCGGDGSLTGANIFRNEWRGLLDELVQKGRITDVMAEKHNHLNIVGLVGSIDNDFCGTDMTIGADSALHRIMDIIDAIMTTANSHQRTFVLEVMGRHCGYLALVSALASGADWLFIPESPPPEGWEDRMCARLERSRTKGSRLNIIIVAEGAIDSNGKPISSSYIKDLVTKRMGYDTRVTVLGHVQRGGTPSAFDRILSSKLGVEAVIALMEATPDTPACVIGLSGNHAVRLPLMECVEMTKLVQKAMNEKRFDEAVKLRGGSFENNWNIYKLLSFQKPALSESNFSLAVMNVGAPAAGMNAAVRSAVRLALAHGHKVYGVHDGFQGLANGEVFEMKWRNVAGWTGQGGSLLGTKRTLPQTNMEKIVENIVKYNISALLVIGGFEGYEGVQQLYEARTHYDELCIPMCVVPATISNNVPGTDFSLGADTAVNAAMEGCDKIKQSASGTKRRVFVVETMGGYCGYLATSTGIAVGADAAYIFEEQFNIHDLKANVEHLAEKMKKDIQRGLVLRNEKCHENYSTDFIYRLYSAEGKGVFDCRTNVLGHLQQGGSPSPFDRNFGTKLGVKAAQWITEKLTECFRQGRVFANSPETACVLGINRKIASFIPVTELKALTDFEHRMPNVQWWANLRPLLKMLARYQTNFCEYVPGEIEHVTRRSISIDAGY
;
A
#
# COMPACT_ATOMS: atom_id res chain seq x y z
N MET A 1 24.82 -25.68 -1.14
CA MET A 1 25.58 -24.65 -0.41
C MET A 1 25.61 -25.02 1.06
N THR A 2 26.77 -24.87 1.72
CA THR A 2 27.06 -25.45 3.03
C THR A 2 26.58 -24.56 4.18
N THR A 3 26.33 -25.16 5.34
CA THR A 3 25.98 -24.53 6.64
C THR A 3 26.87 -23.34 7.04
N MET A 4 28.07 -23.21 6.44
CA MET A 4 29.01 -22.10 6.65
C MET A 4 28.52 -20.74 6.13
N ASP A 5 27.72 -20.67 5.07
CA ASP A 5 27.24 -19.37 4.53
C ASP A 5 26.09 -18.79 5.39
N LEU A 6 25.31 -19.65 6.06
CA LEU A 6 24.28 -19.25 7.02
C LEU A 6 24.85 -18.60 8.29
N GLU A 7 25.99 -19.07 8.81
CA GLU A 7 26.61 -18.49 10.00
C GLU A 7 27.30 -17.14 9.72
N LYS A 8 27.86 -16.95 8.52
CA LYS A 8 28.50 -15.68 8.13
C LYS A 8 27.55 -14.49 8.23
N VAL A 9 26.32 -14.62 7.76
CA VAL A 9 25.34 -13.53 7.81
C VAL A 9 24.83 -13.28 9.24
N LYS A 10 24.61 -14.35 10.00
CA LYS A 10 24.12 -14.28 11.39
C LYS A 10 25.11 -13.59 12.35
N MET A 11 26.37 -13.50 11.94
CA MET A 11 27.46 -12.85 12.68
C MET A 11 27.96 -11.57 12.01
N MET A 12 27.31 -11.06 10.95
CA MET A 12 27.71 -9.80 10.29
C MET A 12 27.75 -8.61 11.26
N GLY A 13 26.85 -8.59 12.24
CA GLY A 13 26.77 -7.57 13.27
C GLY A 13 27.59 -7.86 14.52
N ALA A 14 28.27 -9.02 14.62
CA ALA A 14 28.99 -9.42 15.82
C ALA A 14 30.06 -8.37 16.19
N GLY A 15 30.03 -7.89 17.43
CA GLY A 15 30.93 -6.85 17.91
C GLY A 15 30.59 -5.43 17.48
N ARG A 16 29.56 -5.23 16.64
CA ARG A 16 29.06 -3.91 16.24
C ARG A 16 27.90 -3.46 17.13
N ALA A 17 27.77 -2.15 17.30
CA ALA A 17 26.63 -1.54 17.98
C ALA A 17 25.91 -0.54 17.06
N MET A 18 24.58 -0.59 17.14
CA MET A 18 23.69 0.27 16.37
C MET A 18 22.61 0.88 17.26
N ALA A 19 22.05 2.02 16.85
CA ALA A 19 20.94 2.64 17.53
C ALA A 19 19.82 3.03 16.57
N VAL A 20 18.60 3.05 17.07
CA VAL A 20 17.43 3.55 16.34
C VAL A 20 16.76 4.67 17.13
N LEU A 21 16.38 5.74 16.43
CA LEU A 21 15.63 6.87 16.97
C LEU A 21 14.48 7.26 16.04
N THR A 22 13.40 7.78 16.61
CA THR A 22 12.32 8.43 15.85
C THR A 22 12.37 9.94 16.08
N SER A 23 12.28 10.74 15.02
CA SER A 23 12.38 12.20 15.11
C SER A 23 11.45 12.90 14.12
N GLY A 24 10.88 14.02 14.55
CA GLY A 24 9.89 14.80 13.79
C GLY A 24 8.45 14.46 14.20
N GLY A 25 7.49 14.79 13.34
CA GLY A 25 6.09 14.41 13.59
C GLY A 25 5.93 12.89 13.49
N ASP A 26 5.18 12.31 14.42
CA ASP A 26 4.91 10.87 14.40
C ASP A 26 4.03 10.48 13.21
N ALA A 27 4.19 9.23 12.80
CA ALA A 27 3.42 8.60 11.73
C ALA A 27 3.15 7.13 12.10
N GLN A 28 1.96 6.64 11.76
CA GLN A 28 1.58 5.27 12.04
C GLN A 28 2.49 4.31 11.26
N GLY A 29 3.12 3.36 11.95
CA GLY A 29 4.09 2.43 11.35
C GLY A 29 5.52 2.61 11.85
N MET A 30 5.85 3.75 12.49
CA MET A 30 7.17 3.96 13.11
C MET A 30 7.52 2.85 14.12
N ASN A 31 6.55 2.37 14.90
CA ASN A 31 6.75 1.22 15.81
C ASN A 31 7.08 -0.09 15.07
N ALA A 32 6.49 -0.32 13.89
CA ALA A 32 6.81 -1.48 13.07
C ALA A 32 8.24 -1.38 12.51
N ALA A 33 8.69 -0.18 12.13
CA ALA A 33 10.07 0.08 11.71
C ALA A 33 11.07 -0.16 12.86
N VAL A 34 10.83 0.46 14.03
CA VAL A 34 11.66 0.26 15.24
C VAL A 34 11.73 -1.22 15.61
N ARG A 35 10.61 -1.95 15.53
CA ARG A 35 10.56 -3.39 15.77
C ARG A 35 11.44 -4.15 14.80
N ALA A 36 11.34 -3.88 13.50
CA ALA A 36 12.10 -4.59 12.48
C ALA A 36 13.60 -4.33 12.58
N VAL A 37 14.00 -3.06 12.73
CA VAL A 37 15.40 -2.67 12.94
C VAL A 37 15.97 -3.36 14.18
N THR A 38 15.22 -3.37 15.28
CA THR A 38 15.68 -4.00 16.53
C THR A 38 15.80 -5.50 16.42
N ARG A 39 14.78 -6.19 15.89
CA ARG A 39 14.79 -7.64 15.76
C ARG A 39 15.86 -8.10 14.77
N MET A 40 15.99 -7.42 13.63
CA MET A 40 16.98 -7.76 12.63
C MET A 40 18.40 -7.48 13.12
N GLY A 41 18.64 -6.35 13.79
CA GLY A 41 19.94 -6.05 14.40
C GLY A 41 20.38 -7.11 15.41
N ILE A 42 19.46 -7.57 16.27
CA ILE A 42 19.73 -8.67 17.21
C ILE A 42 19.94 -10.00 16.46
N TYR A 43 19.18 -10.25 15.39
CA TYR A 43 19.28 -11.47 14.59
C TYR A 43 20.65 -11.64 13.93
N VAL A 44 21.25 -10.53 13.45
CA VAL A 44 22.61 -10.51 12.87
C VAL A 44 23.73 -10.36 13.91
N GLY A 45 23.41 -10.41 15.20
CA GLY A 45 24.40 -10.39 16.30
C GLY A 45 24.87 -9.01 16.75
N ALA A 46 24.27 -7.92 16.26
CA ALA A 46 24.59 -6.56 16.69
C ALA A 46 23.97 -6.20 18.05
N LYS A 47 24.64 -5.32 18.81
CA LYS A 47 24.05 -4.67 20.00
C LYS A 47 23.17 -3.51 19.55
N VAL A 48 21.86 -3.59 19.79
CA VAL A 48 20.92 -2.55 19.38
C VAL A 48 20.55 -1.66 20.57
N TYR A 49 20.52 -0.35 20.38
CA TYR A 49 20.05 0.63 21.36
C TYR A 49 18.80 1.37 20.86
N LEU A 50 17.86 1.63 21.75
CA LEU A 50 16.72 2.52 21.53
C LEU A 50 17.06 3.89 22.10
N ILE A 51 16.94 4.92 21.28
CA ILE A 51 17.10 6.32 21.70
C ILE A 51 15.71 6.93 21.88
N TYR A 52 15.41 7.33 23.12
CA TYR A 52 14.14 7.93 23.48
C TYR A 52 14.12 9.43 23.14
N GLU A 53 12.93 9.99 22.90
CA GLU A 53 12.72 11.42 22.64
C GLU A 53 13.53 12.00 21.46
N GLY A 54 13.86 11.15 20.48
CA GLY A 54 14.56 11.53 19.26
C GLY A 54 15.94 12.15 19.52
N TYR A 55 16.24 13.25 18.83
CA TYR A 55 17.53 13.95 19.00
C TYR A 55 17.71 14.52 20.42
N GLN A 56 16.62 14.80 21.15
CA GLN A 56 16.72 15.31 22.51
C GLN A 56 17.36 14.27 23.42
N GLY A 57 16.85 13.03 23.42
CA GLY A 57 17.45 11.97 24.22
C GLY A 57 18.83 11.53 23.72
N LEU A 58 19.15 11.75 22.45
CA LEU A 58 20.51 11.57 21.94
C LEU A 58 21.50 12.55 22.59
N VAL A 59 21.10 13.82 22.75
CA VAL A 59 21.90 14.86 23.42
C VAL A 59 21.98 14.62 24.92
N ASP A 60 20.85 14.32 25.56
CA ASP A 60 20.76 14.12 27.01
C ASP A 60 21.52 12.86 27.47
N GLY A 61 21.53 11.82 26.65
CA GLY A 61 22.23 10.57 26.94
C GLY A 61 21.64 9.81 28.13
N GLY A 62 22.49 9.04 28.83
CA GLY A 62 22.09 8.32 30.04
C GLY A 62 20.98 7.30 29.79
N ASP A 63 19.89 7.42 30.54
CA ASP A 63 18.72 6.54 30.46
C ASP A 63 17.90 6.73 29.18
N ASN A 64 18.16 7.77 28.39
CA ASN A 64 17.53 7.95 27.10
C ASN A 64 18.13 7.05 26.01
N ILE A 65 19.28 6.38 26.25
CA ILE A 65 19.91 5.45 25.31
C ILE A 65 19.97 4.05 25.95
N LYS A 66 18.93 3.25 25.71
CA LYS A 66 18.74 1.94 26.37
C LYS A 66 19.11 0.79 25.45
N LEU A 67 19.82 -0.20 25.99
CA LEU A 67 20.07 -1.45 25.27
C LEU A 67 18.75 -2.18 25.03
N ALA A 68 18.52 -2.59 23.79
CA ALA A 68 17.33 -3.32 23.38
C ALA A 68 17.57 -4.83 23.45
N HIS A 69 16.55 -5.55 23.90
CA HIS A 69 16.45 -6.99 23.79
C HIS A 69 15.28 -7.36 22.88
N TRP A 70 15.19 -8.64 22.51
CA TRP A 70 14.12 -9.13 21.63
C TRP A 70 12.71 -8.82 22.17
N HIS A 71 12.54 -8.85 23.50
CA HIS A 71 11.28 -8.54 24.16
C HIS A 71 10.96 -7.04 24.19
N SER A 72 11.96 -6.15 24.10
CA SER A 72 11.80 -4.69 24.17
C SER A 72 10.86 -4.12 23.09
N VAL A 73 10.76 -4.81 21.94
CA VAL A 73 9.91 -4.41 20.81
C VAL A 73 8.78 -5.41 20.55
N THR A 74 8.36 -6.13 21.58
CA THR A 74 7.24 -7.07 21.47
C THR A 74 5.92 -6.33 21.71
N ASN A 75 4.89 -6.69 20.92
CA ASN A 75 3.55 -6.08 20.96
C ASN A 75 3.43 -4.63 20.45
N ILE A 76 4.45 -4.09 19.78
CA ILE A 76 4.41 -2.70 19.33
C ILE A 76 3.95 -2.52 17.88
N ILE A 77 3.93 -3.59 17.08
CA ILE A 77 3.65 -3.51 15.63
C ILE A 77 2.28 -2.91 15.31
N GLN A 78 1.29 -3.14 16.19
CA GLN A 78 -0.06 -2.62 16.04
C GLN A 78 -0.30 -1.25 16.70
N LEU A 79 0.69 -0.72 17.42
CA LEU A 79 0.54 0.54 18.15
C LEU A 79 0.79 1.73 17.22
N GLY A 80 -0.06 2.76 17.33
CA GLY A 80 0.15 4.06 16.69
C GLY A 80 1.31 4.85 17.31
N GLY A 81 1.69 5.94 16.64
CA GLY A 81 2.78 6.82 17.08
C GLY A 81 4.13 6.12 17.18
N THR A 82 4.94 6.53 18.15
CA THR A 82 6.25 5.93 18.47
C THR A 82 6.41 5.66 19.97
N ILE A 83 6.73 4.41 20.33
CA ILE A 83 6.95 4.00 21.72
C ILE A 83 8.25 4.55 22.33
N ILE A 84 9.17 5.02 21.49
CA ILE A 84 10.42 5.66 21.92
C ILE A 84 10.30 7.19 21.92
N GLY A 85 9.12 7.75 21.65
CA GLY A 85 8.91 9.19 21.67
C GLY A 85 9.59 9.93 20.53
N SER A 86 9.25 11.21 20.38
CA SER A 86 9.86 12.10 19.39
C SER A 86 9.71 13.54 19.88
N ALA A 87 10.81 14.13 20.35
CA ALA A 87 10.84 15.49 20.84
C ALA A 87 11.56 16.42 19.87
N ARG A 88 11.09 17.68 19.79
CA ARG A 88 11.83 18.74 19.09
C ARG A 88 13.08 19.09 19.88
N CYS A 89 14.25 18.95 19.26
CA CYS A 89 15.53 19.24 19.91
C CYS A 89 16.14 20.54 19.36
N LYS A 90 16.11 21.61 20.15
CA LYS A 90 16.86 22.85 19.81
C LYS A 90 18.36 22.69 20.04
N ALA A 91 18.77 21.92 21.05
CA ALA A 91 20.18 21.76 21.38
C ALA A 91 20.99 21.15 20.22
N PHE A 92 20.42 20.18 19.51
CA PHE A 92 21.08 19.50 18.38
C PHE A 92 21.33 20.38 17.15
N THR A 93 20.68 21.55 17.06
CA THR A 93 20.99 22.53 15.99
C THR A 93 22.32 23.23 16.24
N THR A 94 22.81 23.23 17.48
CA THR A 94 24.12 23.78 17.86
C THR A 94 25.21 22.72 17.78
N ARG A 95 26.46 23.16 17.54
CA ARG A 95 27.63 22.29 17.55
C ARG A 95 27.83 21.62 18.92
N GLU A 96 27.56 22.34 20.01
CA GLU A 96 27.67 21.81 21.38
C GLU A 96 26.71 20.65 21.65
N GLY A 97 25.46 20.76 21.21
CA GLY A 97 24.50 19.66 21.32
C GLY A 97 24.93 18.44 20.50
N ARG A 98 25.45 18.65 19.28
CA ARG A 98 26.02 17.56 18.47
C ARG A 98 27.27 16.94 19.11
N LEU A 99 28.10 17.73 19.77
CA LEU A 99 29.26 17.25 20.53
C LEU A 99 28.84 16.34 21.69
N ALA A 100 27.81 16.73 22.45
CA ALA A 100 27.24 15.91 23.51
C ALA A 100 26.64 14.60 22.97
N ALA A 101 25.91 14.67 21.86
CA ALA A 101 25.38 13.49 21.17
C ALA A 101 26.49 12.52 20.71
N ALA A 102 27.56 13.03 20.09
CA ALA A 102 28.70 12.22 19.66
C ALA A 102 29.37 11.51 20.85
N PHE A 103 29.58 12.24 21.95
CA PHE A 103 30.12 11.67 23.18
C PHE A 103 29.27 10.50 23.71
N ASN A 104 27.95 10.66 23.74
CA ASN A 104 27.04 9.63 24.21
C ASN A 104 27.05 8.36 23.34
N LEU A 105 27.14 8.51 22.01
CA LEU A 105 27.24 7.39 21.08
C LEU A 105 28.56 6.63 21.25
N VAL A 106 29.69 7.35 21.28
CA VAL A 106 31.04 6.76 21.46
C VAL A 106 31.14 6.03 22.79
N LYS A 107 30.61 6.60 23.88
CA LYS A 107 30.59 5.96 25.20
C LYS A 107 29.87 4.60 25.20
N LYS A 108 28.88 4.41 24.33
CA LYS A 108 28.14 3.15 24.16
C LYS A 108 28.68 2.27 23.03
N GLY A 109 29.71 2.75 22.31
CA GLY A 109 30.32 2.09 21.16
C GLY A 109 29.47 2.10 19.89
N ILE A 110 28.49 2.99 19.79
CA ILE A 110 27.54 3.03 18.67
C ILE A 110 28.18 3.76 17.48
N THR A 111 28.28 3.07 16.34
CA THR A 111 28.79 3.62 15.06
C THR A 111 27.80 3.52 13.91
N ASN A 112 26.62 2.95 14.17
CA ASN A 112 25.57 2.76 13.16
C ASN A 112 24.27 3.37 13.69
N LEU A 113 23.70 4.33 12.98
CA LEU A 113 22.52 5.06 13.41
C LEU A 113 21.40 4.94 12.37
N CYS A 114 20.26 4.40 12.80
CA CYS A 114 19.03 4.38 12.03
C CYS A 114 18.11 5.52 12.50
N VAL A 115 17.80 6.46 11.61
CA VAL A 115 16.92 7.60 11.90
C VAL A 115 15.61 7.41 11.16
N CYS A 116 14.51 7.25 11.90
CA CYS A 116 13.17 7.21 11.31
C CYS A 116 12.46 8.57 11.52
N GLY A 117 12.14 9.26 10.43
CA GLY A 117 11.52 10.58 10.51
C GLY A 117 11.33 11.27 9.18
N GLY A 118 10.91 12.53 9.22
CA GLY A 118 10.77 13.37 8.04
C GLY A 118 12.10 13.91 7.49
N ASP A 119 11.99 14.63 6.38
CA ASP A 119 13.08 15.28 5.64
C ASP A 119 14.08 16.06 6.53
N GLY A 120 13.57 16.88 7.47
CA GLY A 120 14.39 17.67 8.38
C GLY A 120 15.23 16.82 9.33
N SER A 121 14.66 15.73 9.84
CA SER A 121 15.36 14.79 10.73
C SER A 121 16.48 14.08 10.00
N LEU A 122 16.24 13.66 8.75
CA LEU A 122 17.24 12.98 7.92
C LEU A 122 18.36 13.93 7.49
N THR A 123 18.03 15.18 7.14
CA THR A 123 19.03 16.22 6.85
C THR A 123 19.94 16.47 8.06
N GLY A 124 19.38 16.57 9.26
CA GLY A 124 20.15 16.70 10.50
C GLY A 124 21.08 15.52 10.76
N ALA A 125 20.65 14.31 10.40
CA ALA A 125 21.47 13.10 10.49
C ALA A 125 22.70 13.21 9.57
N ASN A 126 22.50 13.62 8.31
CA ASN A 126 23.60 13.77 7.36
C ASN A 126 24.65 14.79 7.80
N ILE A 127 24.20 15.95 8.31
CA ILE A 127 25.10 16.98 8.86
C ILE A 127 25.91 16.38 10.00
N PHE A 128 25.27 15.63 10.91
CA PHE A 128 25.93 14.99 12.03
C PHE A 128 27.00 13.96 11.60
N ARG A 129 26.73 13.17 10.55
CA ARG A 129 27.72 12.27 9.95
C ARG A 129 28.92 13.01 9.36
N ASN A 130 28.69 14.06 8.58
CA ASN A 130 29.76 14.82 7.94
C ASN A 130 30.64 15.54 8.97
N GLU A 131 30.03 16.00 10.06
CA GLU A 131 30.70 16.67 11.17
C GLU A 131 31.43 15.70 12.12
N TRP A 132 31.20 14.39 12.00
CA TRP A 132 31.58 13.36 12.99
C TRP A 132 33.06 13.41 13.37
N ARG A 133 33.97 13.40 12.40
CA ARG A 133 35.42 13.38 12.66
C ARG A 133 35.86 14.61 13.46
N GLY A 134 35.42 15.80 13.04
CA GLY A 134 35.74 17.03 13.76
C GLY A 134 35.09 17.12 15.15
N LEU A 135 33.98 16.42 15.39
CA LEU A 135 33.39 16.30 16.74
C LEU A 135 34.25 15.39 17.64
N LEU A 136 34.80 14.30 17.08
CA LEU A 136 35.71 13.42 17.82
C LEU A 136 37.02 14.13 18.18
N ASP A 137 37.61 14.86 17.23
CA ASP A 137 38.83 15.63 17.46
C ASP A 137 38.64 16.65 18.61
N GLU A 138 37.49 17.34 18.62
CA GLU A 138 37.12 18.28 19.68
C GLU A 138 36.90 17.57 21.04
N LEU A 139 36.32 16.37 21.05
CA LEU A 139 36.15 15.57 22.28
C LEU A 139 37.48 15.08 22.85
N VAL A 140 38.45 14.74 21.98
CA VAL A 140 39.82 14.39 22.37
C VAL A 140 40.52 15.60 22.97
N GLN A 141 40.47 16.75 22.29
CA GLN A 141 41.08 18.00 22.78
C GLN A 141 40.51 18.42 24.16
N LYS A 142 39.22 18.21 24.39
CA LYS A 142 38.55 18.48 25.68
C LYS A 142 38.78 17.38 26.73
N GLY A 143 39.58 16.35 26.43
CA GLY A 143 39.87 15.23 27.34
C GLY A 143 38.65 14.38 27.70
N ARG A 144 37.59 14.41 26.88
CA ARG A 144 36.35 13.65 27.14
C ARG A 144 36.45 12.21 26.65
N ILE A 145 37.22 11.97 25.59
CA ILE A 145 37.51 10.63 25.04
C ILE A 145 39.01 10.50 24.75
N THR A 146 39.52 9.27 24.72
CA THR A 146 40.92 8.97 24.35
C THR A 146 41.09 8.84 22.84
N ASP A 147 42.30 9.06 22.31
CA ASP A 147 42.64 8.86 20.88
C ASP A 147 42.27 7.46 20.38
N VAL A 148 42.50 6.42 21.19
CA VAL A 148 42.15 5.03 20.86
C VAL A 148 40.64 4.85 20.67
N MET A 149 39.82 5.55 21.46
CA MET A 149 38.36 5.52 21.31
C MET A 149 37.90 6.30 20.08
N ALA A 150 38.56 7.42 19.76
CA ALA A 150 38.26 8.19 18.56
C ALA A 150 38.57 7.37 17.29
N GLU A 151 39.74 6.72 17.23
CA GLU A 151 40.13 5.88 16.09
C GLU A 151 39.22 4.66 15.92
N LYS A 152 38.85 4.00 17.03
CA LYS A 152 37.95 2.85 16.98
C LYS A 152 36.56 3.19 16.42
N HIS A 153 36.10 4.42 16.60
CA HIS A 153 34.77 4.88 16.18
C HIS A 153 34.87 6.03 15.17
N ASN A 154 35.91 6.03 14.33
CA ASN A 154 36.26 7.15 13.45
C ASN A 154 35.22 7.50 12.37
N HIS A 155 34.23 6.62 12.14
CA HIS A 155 33.14 6.85 11.20
C HIS A 155 31.78 6.56 11.83
N LEU A 156 30.77 7.29 11.35
CA LEU A 156 29.36 7.09 11.68
C LEU A 156 28.60 6.71 10.41
N ASN A 157 28.00 5.52 10.42
CA ASN A 157 27.11 5.07 9.35
C ASN A 157 25.69 5.51 9.70
N ILE A 158 24.99 6.06 8.70
CA ILE A 158 23.62 6.53 8.86
C ILE A 158 22.75 5.91 7.79
N VAL A 159 21.60 5.40 8.23
CA VAL A 159 20.50 5.01 7.34
C VAL A 159 19.23 5.74 7.75
N GLY A 160 18.52 6.26 6.77
CA GLY A 160 17.25 6.96 6.95
C GLY A 160 16.04 6.08 6.64
N LEU A 161 15.00 6.20 7.44
CA LEU A 161 13.66 5.70 7.14
C LEU A 161 12.69 6.88 7.11
N VAL A 162 11.91 7.02 6.05
CA VAL A 162 11.00 8.18 5.90
C VAL A 162 9.68 7.92 6.60
N GLY A 163 9.55 8.45 7.82
CA GLY A 163 8.31 8.45 8.59
C GLY A 163 7.56 9.77 8.44
N SER A 164 6.55 9.78 7.57
CA SER A 164 5.74 10.97 7.27
C SER A 164 4.38 10.54 6.69
N ILE A 165 3.31 11.22 7.09
CA ILE A 165 1.97 11.02 6.49
C ILE A 165 1.83 11.79 5.17
N ASP A 166 2.65 12.81 4.94
CA ASP A 166 2.46 13.79 3.87
C ASP A 166 2.79 13.20 2.48
N ASN A 167 3.56 12.10 2.43
CA ASN A 167 4.13 11.50 1.22
C ASN A 167 4.87 12.51 0.32
N ASP A 168 5.64 13.41 0.95
CA ASP A 168 6.28 14.56 0.31
C ASP A 168 7.77 14.35 -0.02
N PHE A 169 8.33 13.18 0.29
CA PHE A 169 9.75 12.87 0.13
C PHE A 169 10.04 12.25 -1.24
N CYS A 170 10.88 12.91 -2.04
CA CYS A 170 11.18 12.46 -3.39
C CYS A 170 12.08 11.21 -3.40
N GLY A 171 11.77 10.26 -4.28
CA GLY A 171 12.53 9.03 -4.52
C GLY A 171 11.88 7.76 -3.95
N THR A 172 10.93 7.88 -3.02
CA THR A 172 10.14 6.74 -2.52
C THR A 172 8.69 6.87 -2.99
N ASP A 173 8.07 5.75 -3.41
CA ASP A 173 6.68 5.76 -3.88
C ASP A 173 5.68 6.00 -2.74
N MET A 174 6.02 5.54 -1.53
CA MET A 174 5.21 5.72 -0.33
C MET A 174 6.11 5.94 0.90
N THR A 175 5.76 6.91 1.75
CA THR A 175 6.37 7.12 3.07
C THR A 175 5.61 6.36 4.16
N ILE A 176 6.31 5.98 5.24
CA ILE A 176 5.71 5.27 6.38
C ILE A 176 4.65 6.17 7.03
N GLY A 177 3.40 5.71 7.02
CA GLY A 177 2.22 6.34 7.63
C GLY A 177 1.28 7.02 6.67
N ALA A 178 1.68 7.23 5.41
CA ALA A 178 0.81 7.87 4.41
C ALA A 178 -0.44 7.05 4.12
N ASP A 179 -0.31 5.72 4.00
CA ASP A 179 -1.45 4.83 3.78
C ASP A 179 -2.40 4.79 5.00
N SER A 180 -1.84 4.71 6.20
CA SER A 180 -2.62 4.78 7.45
C SER A 180 -3.39 6.10 7.58
N ALA A 181 -2.78 7.22 7.19
CA ALA A 181 -3.46 8.51 7.17
C ALA A 181 -4.63 8.52 6.18
N LEU A 182 -4.46 7.93 4.98
CA LEU A 182 -5.55 7.75 4.00
C LEU A 182 -6.70 6.91 4.57
N HIS A 183 -6.41 5.85 5.33
CA HIS A 183 -7.45 5.07 6.02
C HIS A 183 -8.27 5.95 6.96
N ARG A 184 -7.61 6.78 7.78
CA ARG A 184 -8.30 7.72 8.70
C ARG A 184 -9.14 8.76 7.96
N ILE A 185 -8.62 9.31 6.86
CA ILE A 185 -9.35 10.27 6.04
C ILE A 185 -10.61 9.61 5.47
N MET A 186 -10.49 8.41 4.91
CA MET A 186 -11.61 7.69 4.31
C MET A 186 -12.68 7.29 5.32
N ASP A 187 -12.31 6.84 6.52
CA ASP A 187 -13.28 6.52 7.57
C ASP A 187 -14.14 7.73 7.95
N ILE A 188 -13.53 8.92 8.00
CA ILE A 188 -14.23 10.15 8.34
C ILE A 188 -15.08 10.63 7.16
N ILE A 189 -14.58 10.53 5.93
CA ILE A 189 -15.37 10.83 4.73
C ILE A 189 -16.60 9.92 4.68
N ASP A 190 -16.44 8.62 4.90
CA ASP A 190 -17.53 7.64 4.90
C ASP A 190 -18.57 7.98 5.98
N ALA A 191 -18.14 8.33 7.19
CA ALA A 191 -19.03 8.77 8.25
C ALA A 191 -19.80 10.04 7.85
N ILE A 192 -19.12 11.03 7.26
CA ILE A 192 -19.75 12.28 6.80
C ILE A 192 -20.72 12.05 5.64
N MET A 193 -20.40 11.13 4.72
CA MET A 193 -21.25 10.84 3.56
C MET A 193 -22.67 10.40 3.98
N THR A 194 -22.80 9.65 5.08
CA THR A 194 -24.11 9.18 5.57
C THR A 194 -25.03 10.35 5.98
N THR A 195 -24.50 11.33 6.73
CA THR A 195 -25.25 12.52 7.14
C THR A 195 -25.44 13.50 5.98
N ALA A 196 -24.44 13.64 5.10
CA ALA A 196 -24.50 14.51 3.93
C ALA A 196 -25.61 14.08 2.97
N ASN A 197 -25.73 12.78 2.70
CA ASN A 197 -26.76 12.21 1.84
C ASN A 197 -28.18 12.39 2.41
N SER A 198 -28.30 12.33 3.74
CA SER A 198 -29.58 12.49 4.45
C SER A 198 -30.13 13.91 4.34
N HIS A 199 -29.28 14.92 4.55
CA HIS A 199 -29.69 16.34 4.56
C HIS A 199 -29.44 17.11 3.26
N GLN A 200 -28.98 16.45 2.21
CA GLN A 200 -28.60 17.06 0.95
C GLN A 200 -27.59 18.21 1.10
N ARG A 201 -26.50 17.97 1.84
CA ARG A 201 -25.52 18.99 2.23
C ARG A 201 -24.27 18.99 1.36
N THR A 202 -23.58 20.12 1.38
CA THR A 202 -22.23 20.26 0.84
C THR A 202 -21.22 20.23 1.99
N PHE A 203 -20.17 19.44 1.86
CA PHE A 203 -19.09 19.37 2.84
C PHE A 203 -17.77 19.80 2.22
N VAL A 204 -17.07 20.68 2.94
CA VAL A 204 -15.69 21.09 2.66
C VAL A 204 -14.79 20.41 3.69
N LEU A 205 -13.93 19.51 3.23
CA LEU A 205 -13.09 18.67 4.06
C LEU A 205 -11.63 19.11 3.94
N GLU A 206 -11.03 19.51 5.05
CA GLU A 206 -9.63 19.94 5.10
C GLU A 206 -8.73 18.79 5.55
N VAL A 207 -7.77 18.43 4.70
CA VAL A 207 -6.89 17.26 4.79
C VAL A 207 -5.45 17.73 5.00
N MET A 208 -4.69 17.01 5.84
CA MET A 208 -3.27 17.31 6.08
C MET A 208 -2.41 16.97 4.85
N GLY A 209 -1.16 17.41 4.86
CA GLY A 209 -0.20 17.13 3.79
C GLY A 209 0.92 18.17 3.67
N ARG A 210 0.95 19.16 4.56
CA ARG A 210 1.83 20.31 4.59
C ARG A 210 1.79 21.10 3.29
N HIS A 211 2.77 20.87 2.41
CA HIS A 211 2.88 21.47 1.08
C HIS A 211 2.73 20.43 -0.03
N CYS A 212 2.16 19.26 0.31
CA CYS A 212 1.86 18.18 -0.60
C CYS A 212 0.36 17.89 -0.66
N GLY A 213 -0.17 17.78 -1.87
CA GLY A 213 -1.56 17.43 -2.13
C GLY A 213 -1.83 15.93 -2.22
N TYR A 214 -0.86 15.06 -1.94
CA TYR A 214 -1.00 13.61 -2.19
C TYR A 214 -2.19 13.00 -1.44
N LEU A 215 -2.28 13.26 -0.13
CA LEU A 215 -3.40 12.76 0.70
C LEU A 215 -4.74 13.26 0.18
N ALA A 216 -4.85 14.55 -0.16
CA ALA A 216 -6.08 15.14 -0.69
C ALA A 216 -6.46 14.56 -2.07
N LEU A 217 -5.48 14.37 -2.95
CA LEU A 217 -5.67 13.83 -4.30
C LEU A 217 -6.15 12.37 -4.27
N VAL A 218 -5.47 11.52 -3.51
CA VAL A 218 -5.86 10.11 -3.38
C VAL A 218 -7.21 9.99 -2.68
N SER A 219 -7.46 10.79 -1.65
CA SER A 219 -8.77 10.84 -0.98
C SER A 219 -9.88 11.30 -1.92
N ALA A 220 -9.62 12.23 -2.84
CA ALA A 220 -10.60 12.67 -3.83
C ALA A 220 -10.96 11.59 -4.84
N LEU A 221 -9.97 10.81 -5.30
CA LEU A 221 -10.21 9.64 -6.15
C LEU A 221 -10.99 8.54 -5.41
N ALA A 222 -10.57 8.22 -4.18
CA ALA A 222 -11.15 7.16 -3.36
C ALA A 222 -12.56 7.47 -2.84
N SER A 223 -12.91 8.74 -2.64
CA SER A 223 -14.26 9.19 -2.24
C SER A 223 -15.14 9.57 -3.43
N GLY A 224 -14.54 9.87 -4.59
CA GLY A 224 -15.25 10.42 -5.74
C GLY A 224 -15.70 11.87 -5.54
N ALA A 225 -14.85 12.70 -4.92
CA ALA A 225 -15.10 14.11 -4.62
C ALA A 225 -15.48 14.94 -5.87
N ASP A 226 -16.34 15.94 -5.67
CA ASP A 226 -16.79 16.85 -6.72
C ASP A 226 -15.75 17.93 -7.04
N TRP A 227 -14.91 18.31 -6.09
CA TRP A 227 -13.82 19.25 -6.31
C TRP A 227 -12.63 19.00 -5.37
N LEU A 228 -11.44 19.38 -5.81
CA LEU A 228 -10.17 19.16 -5.13
C LEU A 228 -9.31 20.42 -5.24
N PHE A 229 -8.69 20.83 -4.14
CA PHE A 229 -7.65 21.85 -4.10
C PHE A 229 -6.34 21.24 -3.60
N ILE A 230 -5.30 21.34 -4.42
CA ILE A 230 -3.93 20.89 -4.11
C ILE A 230 -2.91 21.99 -4.43
N PRO A 231 -1.81 22.11 -3.66
CA PRO A 231 -0.77 23.11 -3.92
C PRO A 231 -0.03 22.89 -5.24
N GLU A 232 0.12 21.64 -5.69
CA GLU A 232 0.88 21.33 -6.91
C GLU A 232 0.18 21.76 -8.20
N SER A 233 -1.14 21.93 -8.17
CA SER A 233 -1.92 22.41 -9.30
C SER A 233 -3.00 23.39 -8.82
N PRO A 234 -2.62 24.65 -8.53
CA PRO A 234 -3.56 25.67 -8.11
C PRO A 234 -4.69 25.86 -9.13
N PRO A 235 -5.90 26.22 -8.68
CA PRO A 235 -7.01 26.44 -9.59
C PRO A 235 -6.75 27.69 -10.46
N PRO A 236 -7.18 27.67 -11.75
CA PRO A 236 -7.06 28.82 -12.64
C PRO A 236 -8.00 29.95 -12.23
N GLU A 237 -7.82 31.15 -12.78
CA GLU A 237 -8.76 32.25 -12.56
C GLU A 237 -10.21 31.88 -12.95
N GLY A 238 -11.18 32.42 -12.22
CA GLY A 238 -12.60 32.10 -12.39
C GLY A 238 -12.98 30.68 -11.95
N TRP A 239 -12.15 30.02 -11.15
CA TRP A 239 -12.46 28.69 -10.62
C TRP A 239 -13.69 28.70 -9.74
N GLU A 240 -14.03 29.82 -9.10
CA GLU A 240 -15.20 29.95 -8.25
C GLU A 240 -16.49 29.64 -9.03
N ASP A 241 -16.61 30.20 -10.24
CA ASP A 241 -17.75 29.98 -11.12
C ASP A 241 -17.75 28.57 -11.70
N ARG A 242 -16.57 28.07 -12.09
CA ARG A 242 -16.43 26.69 -12.60
C ARG A 242 -16.79 25.65 -11.54
N MET A 243 -16.40 25.89 -10.29
CA MET A 243 -16.74 25.03 -9.17
C MET A 243 -18.25 25.08 -8.92
N CYS A 244 -18.85 26.27 -8.80
CA CYS A 244 -20.29 26.41 -8.58
C CYS A 244 -21.10 25.71 -9.68
N ALA A 245 -20.79 25.97 -10.95
CA ALA A 245 -21.47 25.34 -12.09
C ALA A 245 -21.36 23.80 -12.06
N ARG A 246 -20.22 23.26 -11.61
CA ARG A 246 -20.03 21.81 -11.50
C ARG A 246 -20.82 21.21 -10.35
N LEU A 247 -20.84 21.86 -9.19
CA LEU A 247 -21.60 21.42 -8.03
C LEU A 247 -23.11 21.42 -8.34
N GLU A 248 -23.60 22.47 -9.00
CA GLU A 248 -24.97 22.57 -9.49
C GLU A 248 -25.28 21.46 -10.50
N ARG A 249 -24.38 21.20 -11.46
CA ARG A 249 -24.54 20.09 -12.42
C ARG A 249 -24.59 18.73 -11.73
N SER A 250 -23.81 18.53 -10.67
CA SER A 250 -23.82 17.30 -9.88
C SER A 250 -25.18 17.10 -9.21
N ARG A 251 -25.77 18.17 -8.64
CA ARG A 251 -27.11 18.15 -8.04
C ARG A 251 -28.23 17.94 -9.04
N THR A 252 -28.21 18.65 -10.17
CA THR A 252 -29.25 18.49 -11.22
C THR A 252 -29.25 17.09 -11.83
N LYS A 253 -28.09 16.42 -11.87
CA LYS A 253 -27.96 15.00 -12.24
C LYS A 253 -28.45 14.02 -11.17
N GLY A 254 -28.93 14.52 -10.03
CA GLY A 254 -29.50 13.74 -8.95
C GLY A 254 -28.53 13.39 -7.82
N SER A 255 -27.32 13.96 -7.78
CA SER A 255 -26.47 13.84 -6.59
C SER A 255 -27.12 14.58 -5.42
N ARG A 256 -27.23 13.91 -4.29
CA ARG A 256 -27.79 14.51 -3.07
C ARG A 256 -26.73 15.24 -2.26
N LEU A 257 -25.47 14.85 -2.39
CA LEU A 257 -24.37 15.39 -1.61
C LEU A 257 -23.30 15.98 -2.51
N ASN A 258 -22.55 16.93 -1.97
CA ASN A 258 -21.37 17.47 -2.62
C ASN A 258 -20.18 17.41 -1.67
N ILE A 259 -19.05 16.87 -2.15
CA ILE A 259 -17.81 16.79 -1.37
C ILE A 259 -16.72 17.60 -2.05
N ILE A 260 -16.15 18.54 -1.30
CA ILE A 260 -15.01 19.35 -1.71
C ILE A 260 -13.85 19.00 -0.77
N ILE A 261 -12.73 18.56 -1.32
CA ILE A 261 -11.52 18.25 -0.54
C ILE A 261 -10.49 19.36 -0.74
N VAL A 262 -9.91 19.83 0.36
CA VAL A 262 -8.94 20.93 0.40
C VAL A 262 -7.71 20.44 1.14
N ALA A 263 -6.56 20.43 0.48
CA ALA A 263 -5.28 20.23 1.17
C ALA A 263 -4.97 21.43 2.07
N GLU A 264 -4.37 21.23 3.24
CA GLU A 264 -4.02 22.33 4.17
C GLU A 264 -3.07 23.36 3.54
N GLY A 265 -2.24 22.92 2.58
CA GLY A 265 -1.35 23.78 1.79
C GLY A 265 -1.98 24.38 0.53
N ALA A 266 -3.30 24.30 0.33
CA ALA A 266 -3.94 24.79 -0.89
C ALA A 266 -3.71 26.30 -1.11
N ILE A 267 -3.29 26.63 -2.34
CA ILE A 267 -3.02 28.01 -2.78
C ILE A 267 -3.72 28.30 -4.10
N ASP A 268 -3.92 29.58 -4.40
CA ASP A 268 -4.34 30.06 -5.72
C ASP A 268 -3.14 30.27 -6.66
N SER A 269 -3.42 30.63 -7.92
CA SER A 269 -2.40 30.91 -8.94
C SER A 269 -1.45 32.08 -8.58
N ASN A 270 -1.85 32.92 -7.63
CA ASN A 270 -1.04 34.03 -7.11
C ASN A 270 -0.22 33.65 -5.88
N GLY A 271 -0.38 32.44 -5.35
CA GLY A 271 0.29 31.95 -4.14
C GLY A 271 -0.44 32.33 -2.85
N LYS A 272 -1.66 32.87 -2.93
CA LYS A 272 -2.48 33.17 -1.75
C LYS A 272 -3.14 31.90 -1.24
N PRO A 273 -3.16 31.64 0.08
CA PRO A 273 -3.80 30.45 0.63
C PRO A 273 -5.31 30.46 0.39
N ILE A 274 -5.86 29.30 0.01
CA ILE A 274 -7.29 29.06 -0.15
C ILE A 274 -7.79 28.35 1.11
N SER A 275 -8.54 29.05 1.95
CA SER A 275 -9.08 28.47 3.18
C SER A 275 -10.38 27.71 2.97
N SER A 276 -10.61 26.69 3.80
CA SER A 276 -11.88 25.95 3.85
C SER A 276 -13.08 26.85 4.20
N SER A 277 -12.86 27.87 5.03
CA SER A 277 -13.87 28.89 5.37
C SER A 277 -14.26 29.75 4.17
N TYR A 278 -13.31 30.16 3.34
CA TYR A 278 -13.58 30.93 2.13
C TYR A 278 -14.45 30.16 1.15
N ILE A 279 -14.14 28.87 0.93
CA ILE A 279 -14.92 27.98 0.06
C ILE A 279 -16.35 27.81 0.60
N LYS A 280 -16.51 27.62 1.92
CA LYS A 280 -17.83 27.52 2.56
C LYS A 280 -18.67 28.77 2.30
N ASP A 281 -18.11 29.95 2.56
CA ASP A 281 -18.82 31.22 2.40
C ASP A 281 -19.18 31.46 0.93
N LEU A 282 -18.28 31.11 0.01
CA LEU A 282 -18.51 31.19 -1.42
C LEU A 282 -19.71 30.34 -1.85
N VAL A 283 -19.73 29.06 -1.49
CA VAL A 283 -20.81 28.12 -1.82
C VAL A 283 -22.14 28.55 -1.19
N THR A 284 -22.10 29.01 0.07
CA THR A 284 -23.29 29.45 0.79
C THR A 284 -23.88 30.72 0.17
N LYS A 285 -23.05 31.72 -0.15
CA LYS A 285 -23.51 33.01 -0.71
C LYS A 285 -23.95 32.90 -2.16
N ARG A 286 -23.24 32.15 -3.00
CA ARG A 286 -23.54 32.06 -4.44
C ARG A 286 -24.63 31.04 -4.78
N MET A 287 -24.66 29.90 -4.10
CA MET A 287 -25.58 28.81 -4.44
C MET A 287 -26.68 28.56 -3.39
N GLY A 288 -26.57 29.16 -2.20
CA GLY A 288 -27.55 28.94 -1.12
C GLY A 288 -27.53 27.52 -0.53
N TYR A 289 -26.49 26.73 -0.79
CA TYR A 289 -26.40 25.35 -0.28
C TYR A 289 -25.98 25.33 1.18
N ASP A 290 -26.64 24.48 1.99
CA ASP A 290 -26.23 24.24 3.38
C ASP A 290 -24.85 23.56 3.42
N THR A 291 -23.84 24.38 3.71
CA THR A 291 -22.43 24.00 3.61
C THR A 291 -21.79 23.90 5.00
N ARG A 292 -21.05 22.82 5.22
CA ARG A 292 -20.30 22.57 6.47
C ARG A 292 -18.82 22.37 6.17
N VAL A 293 -17.98 22.81 7.10
CA VAL A 293 -16.54 22.61 7.06
C VAL A 293 -16.19 21.58 8.12
N THR A 294 -15.32 20.64 7.76
CA THR A 294 -14.74 19.70 8.71
C THR A 294 -13.23 19.67 8.52
N VAL A 295 -12.52 20.17 9.53
CA VAL A 295 -11.06 20.08 9.61
C VAL A 295 -10.74 18.78 10.33
N LEU A 296 -10.14 17.83 9.61
CA LEU A 296 -9.83 16.51 10.16
C LEU A 296 -8.76 16.64 11.27
N GLY A 297 -7.73 17.45 11.04
CA GLY A 297 -6.64 17.66 11.99
C GLY A 297 -5.88 16.37 12.32
N HIS A 298 -5.43 16.25 13.56
CA HIS A 298 -4.47 15.22 13.99
C HIS A 298 -5.03 13.79 14.07
N VAL A 299 -6.34 13.60 13.88
CA VAL A 299 -6.91 12.24 13.72
C VAL A 299 -6.25 11.47 12.56
N GLN A 300 -5.67 12.20 11.59
CA GLN A 300 -4.92 11.65 10.46
C GLN A 300 -3.54 11.08 10.86
N ARG A 301 -2.96 11.51 11.99
CA ARG A 301 -1.69 10.99 12.53
C ARG A 301 -1.89 9.88 13.56
N GLY A 302 -3.07 9.85 14.19
CA GLY A 302 -3.41 8.88 15.22
C GLY A 302 -3.93 7.55 14.69
N GLY A 303 -4.13 6.59 15.61
CA GLY A 303 -4.72 5.29 15.31
C GLY A 303 -3.70 4.19 15.03
N THR A 304 -4.21 2.97 14.85
CA THR A 304 -3.39 1.80 14.52
C THR A 304 -2.93 1.86 13.06
N PRO A 305 -1.69 1.46 12.75
CA PRO A 305 -1.21 1.43 11.37
C PRO A 305 -1.96 0.38 10.53
N SER A 306 -2.16 0.71 9.25
CA SER A 306 -2.70 -0.20 8.23
C SER A 306 -1.79 -1.39 8.00
N ALA A 307 -2.31 -2.43 7.35
CA ALA A 307 -1.51 -3.60 6.99
C ALA A 307 -0.33 -3.23 6.09
N PHE A 308 -0.55 -2.36 5.11
CA PHE A 308 0.48 -1.87 4.20
C PHE A 308 1.61 -1.19 4.97
N ASP A 309 1.31 -0.23 5.86
CA ASP A 309 2.36 0.49 6.61
C ASP A 309 3.13 -0.44 7.57
N ARG A 310 2.49 -1.47 8.14
CA ARG A 310 3.19 -2.46 8.98
C ARG A 310 4.14 -3.33 8.16
N ILE A 311 3.72 -3.78 6.98
CA ILE A 311 4.54 -4.59 6.08
C ILE A 311 5.68 -3.75 5.51
N LEU A 312 5.37 -2.56 5.00
CA LEU A 312 6.34 -1.59 4.47
C LEU A 312 7.41 -1.29 5.52
N SER A 313 7.00 -0.84 6.70
CA SER A 313 7.93 -0.50 7.79
C SER A 313 8.79 -1.70 8.21
N SER A 314 8.21 -2.91 8.21
CA SER A 314 8.97 -4.11 8.54
C SER A 314 10.03 -4.42 7.49
N LYS A 315 9.68 -4.26 6.21
CA LYS A 315 10.60 -4.46 5.08
C LYS A 315 11.72 -3.43 5.07
N LEU A 316 11.38 -2.14 5.14
CA LEU A 316 12.36 -1.05 5.16
C LEU A 316 13.28 -1.15 6.38
N GLY A 317 12.74 -1.54 7.54
CA GLY A 317 13.53 -1.72 8.76
C GLY A 317 14.54 -2.87 8.68
N VAL A 318 14.21 -3.98 8.01
CA VAL A 318 15.17 -5.07 7.77
C VAL A 318 16.26 -4.63 6.80
N GLU A 319 15.88 -4.01 5.69
CA GLU A 319 16.84 -3.50 4.70
C GLU A 319 17.78 -2.44 5.30
N ALA A 320 17.27 -1.58 6.20
CA ALA A 320 18.06 -0.60 6.92
C ALA A 320 19.19 -1.23 7.75
N VAL A 321 18.92 -2.37 8.40
CA VAL A 321 19.98 -3.10 9.13
C VAL A 321 21.01 -3.66 8.17
N ILE A 322 20.58 -4.26 7.07
CA ILE A 322 21.48 -4.86 6.08
C ILE A 322 22.38 -3.78 5.48
N ALA A 323 21.81 -2.63 5.08
CA ALA A 323 22.55 -1.48 4.59
C ALA A 323 23.59 -0.97 5.60
N LEU A 324 23.25 -0.89 6.90
CA LEU A 324 24.20 -0.49 7.95
C LEU A 324 25.30 -1.53 8.17
N MET A 325 25.03 -2.82 8.01
CA MET A 325 26.04 -3.86 8.18
C MET A 325 27.00 -3.93 6.98
N GLU A 326 26.52 -3.58 5.78
CA GLU A 326 27.32 -3.52 4.55
C GLU A 326 28.05 -2.17 4.38
N ALA A 327 27.65 -1.14 5.12
CA ALA A 327 28.22 0.19 5.00
C ALA A 327 29.72 0.24 5.31
N THR A 328 30.45 0.91 4.43
CA THR A 328 31.86 1.28 4.58
C THR A 328 31.99 2.79 4.81
N PRO A 329 33.16 3.30 5.24
CA PRO A 329 33.37 4.76 5.40
C PRO A 329 33.05 5.58 4.14
N ASP A 330 33.29 5.01 2.96
CA ASP A 330 33.03 5.65 1.66
C ASP A 330 31.57 5.55 1.21
N THR A 331 30.77 4.71 1.87
CA THR A 331 29.35 4.54 1.54
C THR A 331 28.59 5.81 1.94
N PRO A 332 27.91 6.50 1.01
CA PRO A 332 27.13 7.69 1.35
C PRO A 332 25.97 7.33 2.27
N ALA A 333 25.51 8.29 3.07
CA ALA A 333 24.28 8.12 3.83
C ALA A 333 23.12 7.86 2.86
N CYS A 334 22.34 6.81 3.13
CA CYS A 334 21.22 6.44 2.29
C CYS A 334 19.90 6.43 3.07
N VAL A 335 18.81 6.52 2.33
CA VAL A 335 17.44 6.35 2.78
C VAL A 335 16.92 5.07 2.16
N ILE A 336 16.24 4.24 2.95
CA ILE A 336 15.55 3.09 2.39
C ILE A 336 14.17 3.56 1.92
N GLY A 337 13.92 3.43 0.62
CA GLY A 337 12.66 3.75 -0.02
C GLY A 337 11.94 2.52 -0.57
N LEU A 338 10.75 2.75 -1.12
CA LEU A 338 9.96 1.78 -1.84
C LEU A 338 9.92 2.15 -3.33
N SER A 339 10.23 1.19 -4.20
CA SER A 339 10.09 1.29 -5.65
C SER A 339 9.24 0.10 -6.15
N GLY A 340 7.98 0.37 -6.49
CA GLY A 340 6.96 -0.65 -6.75
C GLY A 340 6.78 -1.54 -5.53
N ASN A 341 7.20 -2.80 -5.64
CA ASN A 341 7.13 -3.78 -4.56
C ASN A 341 8.47 -4.06 -3.88
N HIS A 342 9.55 -3.37 -4.25
CA HIS A 342 10.92 -3.64 -3.77
C HIS A 342 11.44 -2.53 -2.88
N ALA A 343 12.27 -2.90 -1.89
CA ALA A 343 12.99 -1.92 -1.08
C ALA A 343 14.25 -1.51 -1.85
N VAL A 344 14.52 -0.22 -1.89
CA VAL A 344 15.64 0.36 -2.64
C VAL A 344 16.45 1.28 -1.73
N ARG A 345 17.74 1.43 -2.00
CA ARG A 345 18.65 2.31 -1.25
C ARG A 345 18.87 3.58 -2.05
N LEU A 346 18.48 4.72 -1.49
CA LEU A 346 18.50 6.01 -2.17
C LEU A 346 19.54 6.92 -1.51
N PRO A 347 20.45 7.57 -2.24
CA PRO A 347 21.36 8.55 -1.66
C PRO A 347 20.58 9.70 -0.99
N LEU A 348 20.80 9.91 0.31
CA LEU A 348 20.00 10.81 1.12
C LEU A 348 19.98 12.24 0.59
N MET A 349 21.14 12.75 0.17
CA MET A 349 21.26 14.13 -0.30
C MET A 349 20.56 14.36 -1.63
N GLU A 350 20.57 13.37 -2.53
CA GLU A 350 19.84 13.46 -3.81
C GLU A 350 18.33 13.59 -3.54
N CYS A 351 17.78 12.77 -2.65
CA CYS A 351 16.36 12.86 -2.26
C CYS A 351 15.99 14.23 -1.65
N VAL A 352 16.84 14.75 -0.75
CA VAL A 352 16.60 16.04 -0.08
C VAL A 352 16.67 17.20 -1.06
N GLU A 353 17.64 17.18 -1.98
CA GLU A 353 17.78 18.19 -3.03
C GLU A 353 16.57 18.19 -3.96
N MET A 354 16.13 17.02 -4.40
CA MET A 354 14.94 16.87 -5.24
C MET A 354 13.67 17.35 -4.53
N THR A 355 13.53 17.06 -3.23
CA THR A 355 12.40 17.56 -2.42
C THR A 355 12.39 19.09 -2.32
N LYS A 356 13.57 19.72 -2.15
CA LYS A 356 13.69 21.19 -2.17
C LYS A 356 13.39 21.78 -3.54
N LEU A 357 13.72 21.08 -4.62
CA LEU A 357 13.40 21.52 -5.98
C LEU A 357 11.89 21.59 -6.24
N VAL A 358 11.10 20.69 -5.66
CA VAL A 358 9.62 20.77 -5.73
C VAL A 358 9.13 22.08 -5.12
N GLN A 359 9.60 22.42 -3.91
CA GLN A 359 9.21 23.67 -3.25
C GLN A 359 9.66 24.89 -4.05
N LYS A 360 10.87 24.86 -4.62
CA LYS A 360 11.37 25.92 -5.50
C LYS A 360 10.47 26.09 -6.73
N ALA A 361 10.08 25.00 -7.39
CA ALA A 361 9.18 25.04 -8.54
C ALA A 361 7.81 25.63 -8.18
N MET A 362 7.24 25.25 -7.04
CA MET A 362 5.97 25.83 -6.56
C MET A 362 6.10 27.34 -6.27
N ASN A 363 7.16 27.77 -5.59
CA ASN A 363 7.40 29.18 -5.29
C ASN A 363 7.60 30.04 -6.55
N GLU A 364 8.25 29.48 -7.58
CA GLU A 364 8.46 30.11 -8.89
C GLU A 364 7.27 29.96 -9.83
N LYS A 365 6.12 29.44 -9.35
CA LYS A 365 4.89 29.21 -10.12
C LYS A 365 5.04 28.26 -11.31
N ARG A 366 6.05 27.37 -11.28
CA ARG A 366 6.28 26.30 -12.27
C ARG A 366 5.51 25.04 -11.86
N PHE A 367 4.18 25.13 -11.81
CA PHE A 367 3.30 24.08 -11.26
C PHE A 367 3.34 22.76 -12.04
N ASP A 368 3.38 22.80 -13.37
CA ASP A 368 3.50 21.58 -14.19
C ASP A 368 4.79 20.81 -13.89
N GLU A 369 5.88 21.52 -13.59
CA GLU A 369 7.13 20.89 -13.16
C GLU A 369 7.02 20.33 -11.74
N ALA A 370 6.33 21.03 -10.82
CA ALA A 370 6.09 20.53 -9.47
C ALA A 370 5.34 19.19 -9.47
N VAL A 371 4.29 19.05 -10.31
CA VAL A 371 3.55 17.79 -10.48
C VAL A 371 4.46 16.67 -10.97
N LYS A 372 5.32 16.94 -11.96
CA LYS A 372 6.28 15.95 -12.49
C LYS A 372 7.35 15.55 -11.47
N LEU A 373 7.84 16.52 -10.69
CA LEU A 373 8.85 16.28 -9.65
C LEU A 373 8.31 15.44 -8.48
N ARG A 374 6.99 15.43 -8.23
CA ARG A 374 6.35 14.51 -7.28
C ARG A 374 6.37 13.04 -7.75
N GLY A 375 6.65 12.79 -9.03
CA GLY A 375 6.78 11.46 -9.62
C GLY A 375 5.55 10.97 -10.36
N GLY A 376 5.77 9.93 -11.18
CA GLY A 376 4.77 9.41 -12.11
C GLY A 376 3.45 9.03 -11.43
N SER A 377 3.48 8.37 -10.27
CA SER A 377 2.26 8.01 -9.52
C SER A 377 1.37 9.22 -9.20
N PHE A 378 1.96 10.34 -8.78
CA PHE A 378 1.23 11.57 -8.48
C PHE A 378 0.62 12.16 -9.74
N GLU A 379 1.42 12.30 -10.81
CA GLU A 379 0.97 12.81 -12.11
C GLU A 379 -0.17 11.97 -12.69
N ASN A 380 -0.07 10.65 -12.60
CA ASN A 380 -1.10 9.72 -13.06
C ASN A 380 -2.40 9.87 -12.27
N ASN A 381 -2.32 9.96 -10.94
CA ASN A 381 -3.49 10.21 -10.11
C ASN A 381 -4.14 11.56 -10.46
N TRP A 382 -3.32 12.59 -10.72
CA TRP A 382 -3.83 13.90 -11.14
C TRP A 382 -4.50 13.86 -12.52
N ASN A 383 -3.91 13.16 -13.49
CA ASN A 383 -4.47 12.97 -14.82
C ASN A 383 -5.79 12.21 -14.78
N ILE A 384 -5.87 11.13 -14.00
CA ILE A 384 -7.10 10.36 -13.81
C ILE A 384 -8.17 11.20 -13.10
N TYR A 385 -7.79 11.96 -12.08
CA TYR A 385 -8.70 12.89 -11.43
C TYR A 385 -9.26 13.88 -12.45
N LYS A 386 -8.41 14.52 -13.27
CA LYS A 386 -8.83 15.46 -14.31
C LYS A 386 -9.79 14.82 -15.32
N LEU A 387 -9.50 13.60 -15.77
CA LEU A 387 -10.35 12.85 -16.70
C LEU A 387 -11.74 12.61 -16.11
N LEU A 388 -11.82 12.08 -14.89
CA LEU A 388 -13.11 11.80 -14.24
C LEU A 388 -13.87 13.06 -13.81
N SER A 389 -13.14 14.14 -13.53
CA SER A 389 -13.68 15.36 -12.95
C SER A 389 -14.12 16.42 -13.96
N PHE A 390 -13.30 16.65 -14.98
CA PHE A 390 -13.46 17.77 -15.90
C PHE A 390 -13.99 17.36 -17.27
N GLN A 391 -14.25 16.07 -17.52
CA GLN A 391 -14.83 15.64 -18.78
C GLN A 391 -16.24 16.22 -18.97
N LYS A 392 -16.43 16.83 -20.14
CA LYS A 392 -17.75 17.15 -20.67
C LYS A 392 -18.32 15.84 -21.25
N PRO A 393 -19.63 15.56 -21.07
CA PRO A 393 -20.25 14.43 -21.75
C PRO A 393 -20.06 14.57 -23.26
N ALA A 394 -19.95 13.44 -23.95
CA ALA A 394 -19.92 13.41 -25.40
C ALA A 394 -21.14 14.16 -25.98
N LEU A 395 -20.90 14.94 -27.05
CA LEU A 395 -21.93 15.67 -27.78
C LEU A 395 -22.76 14.75 -28.69
N SER A 396 -22.22 13.57 -29.03
CA SER A 396 -22.83 12.58 -29.91
C SER A 396 -22.60 11.17 -29.35
N GLU A 397 -23.59 10.29 -29.50
CA GLU A 397 -23.44 8.86 -29.19
C GLU A 397 -22.52 8.21 -30.23
N SER A 398 -21.63 7.34 -29.77
CA SER A 398 -20.78 6.50 -30.62
C SER A 398 -21.54 5.24 -31.03
N ASN A 399 -21.12 4.60 -32.11
CA ASN A 399 -21.69 3.34 -32.57
C ASN A 399 -21.25 2.11 -31.75
N PHE A 400 -20.44 2.28 -30.71
CA PHE A 400 -19.88 1.20 -29.92
C PHE A 400 -20.68 0.96 -28.64
N SER A 401 -20.78 -0.32 -28.26
CA SER A 401 -21.31 -0.69 -26.95
C SER A 401 -20.35 -1.55 -26.13
N LEU A 402 -20.32 -1.32 -24.82
CA LEU A 402 -19.45 -1.98 -23.85
C LEU A 402 -20.30 -2.69 -22.80
N ALA A 403 -20.09 -4.00 -22.63
CA ALA A 403 -20.66 -4.74 -21.50
C ALA A 403 -19.66 -4.86 -20.35
N VAL A 404 -20.11 -4.54 -19.14
CA VAL A 404 -19.31 -4.63 -17.90
C VAL A 404 -19.95 -5.66 -16.97
N MET A 405 -19.14 -6.58 -16.45
CA MET A 405 -19.61 -7.64 -15.56
C MET A 405 -18.59 -7.99 -14.47
N ASN A 406 -19.09 -8.54 -13.35
CA ASN A 406 -18.26 -9.06 -12.28
C ASN A 406 -18.30 -10.60 -12.28
N VAL A 407 -17.14 -11.25 -12.11
CA VAL A 407 -17.03 -12.73 -12.16
C VAL A 407 -16.15 -13.24 -11.03
N GLY A 408 -16.57 -14.33 -10.39
CA GLY A 408 -15.87 -14.95 -9.27
C GLY A 408 -16.47 -14.60 -7.92
N ALA A 409 -15.65 -14.62 -6.87
CA ALA A 409 -16.07 -14.21 -5.53
C ALA A 409 -16.09 -12.67 -5.41
N PRO A 410 -16.97 -12.09 -4.57
CA PRO A 410 -16.95 -10.66 -4.31
C PRO A 410 -15.60 -10.21 -3.74
N ALA A 411 -15.09 -9.09 -4.24
CA ALA A 411 -13.89 -8.44 -3.75
C ALA A 411 -14.10 -6.93 -3.60
N ALA A 412 -13.56 -6.35 -2.54
CA ALA A 412 -13.54 -4.91 -2.35
C ALA A 412 -12.84 -4.20 -3.53
N GLY A 413 -13.41 -3.09 -4.00
CA GLY A 413 -12.87 -2.33 -5.14
C GLY A 413 -13.49 -2.66 -6.51
N MET A 414 -14.21 -3.78 -6.65
CA MET A 414 -14.94 -4.12 -7.89
C MET A 414 -15.87 -2.98 -8.33
N ASN A 415 -16.69 -2.46 -7.39
CA ASN A 415 -17.63 -1.37 -7.66
C ASN A 415 -16.93 -0.07 -8.07
N ALA A 416 -15.74 0.21 -7.54
CA ALA A 416 -14.95 1.38 -7.91
C ALA A 416 -14.43 1.27 -9.36
N ALA A 417 -13.98 0.08 -9.77
CA ALA A 417 -13.57 -0.21 -11.14
C ALA A 417 -14.73 -0.13 -12.13
N VAL A 418 -15.90 -0.71 -11.80
CA VAL A 418 -17.11 -0.58 -12.62
C VAL A 418 -17.46 0.89 -12.80
N ARG A 419 -17.51 1.66 -11.69
CA ARG A 419 -17.89 3.07 -11.73
C ARG A 419 -16.98 3.90 -12.64
N SER A 420 -15.67 3.74 -12.52
CA SER A 420 -14.75 4.56 -13.30
C SER A 420 -14.75 4.17 -14.78
N ALA A 421 -14.83 2.88 -15.10
CA ALA A 421 -14.96 2.39 -16.48
C ALA A 421 -16.25 2.90 -17.14
N VAL A 422 -17.39 2.76 -16.47
CA VAL A 422 -18.70 3.20 -16.97
C VAL A 422 -18.71 4.71 -17.22
N ARG A 423 -18.22 5.52 -16.28
CA ARG A 423 -18.18 6.98 -16.43
C ARG A 423 -17.33 7.41 -17.62
N LEU A 424 -16.18 6.76 -17.80
CA LEU A 424 -15.29 7.10 -18.90
C LEU A 424 -15.86 6.65 -20.25
N ALA A 425 -16.42 5.45 -20.34
CA ALA A 425 -17.05 4.96 -21.56
C ALA A 425 -18.24 5.84 -21.98
N LEU A 426 -19.09 6.26 -21.03
CA LEU A 426 -20.17 7.22 -21.28
C LEU A 426 -19.64 8.60 -21.72
N ALA A 427 -18.49 9.03 -21.19
CA ALA A 427 -17.88 10.29 -21.58
C ALA A 427 -17.32 10.26 -23.03
N HIS A 428 -16.96 9.08 -23.55
CA HIS A 428 -16.61 8.86 -24.95
C HIS A 428 -17.85 8.62 -25.85
N GLY A 429 -19.06 8.62 -25.27
CA GLY A 429 -20.31 8.42 -26.01
C GLY A 429 -20.64 6.96 -26.28
N HIS A 430 -19.94 5.99 -25.67
CA HIS A 430 -20.28 4.57 -25.80
C HIS A 430 -21.57 4.24 -25.08
N LYS A 431 -22.34 3.31 -25.64
CA LYS A 431 -23.48 2.71 -24.93
C LYS A 431 -22.95 1.67 -23.96
N VAL A 432 -23.26 1.80 -22.67
CA VAL A 432 -22.70 0.91 -21.65
C VAL A 432 -23.80 0.01 -21.07
N TYR A 433 -23.52 -1.28 -20.99
CA TYR A 433 -24.40 -2.29 -20.41
C TYR A 433 -23.78 -2.88 -19.14
N GLY A 434 -24.60 -3.04 -18.11
CA GLY A 434 -24.31 -3.85 -16.95
C GLY A 434 -24.88 -5.23 -17.12
N VAL A 435 -24.09 -6.25 -16.79
CA VAL A 435 -24.54 -7.64 -16.78
C VAL A 435 -24.62 -8.11 -15.33
N HIS A 436 -25.79 -8.59 -14.93
CA HIS A 436 -25.95 -9.20 -13.61
C HIS A 436 -25.29 -10.57 -13.54
N ASP A 437 -24.76 -10.95 -12.38
CA ASP A 437 -24.32 -12.33 -12.09
C ASP A 437 -23.32 -12.96 -13.09
N GLY A 438 -22.48 -12.13 -13.73
CA GLY A 438 -21.39 -12.57 -14.60
C GLY A 438 -21.85 -13.28 -15.88
N PHE A 439 -21.11 -14.32 -16.29
CA PHE A 439 -21.41 -15.06 -17.52
C PHE A 439 -22.78 -15.75 -17.51
N GLN A 440 -23.26 -16.17 -16.34
CA GLN A 440 -24.59 -16.78 -16.21
C GLN A 440 -25.70 -15.78 -16.53
N GLY A 441 -25.63 -14.56 -15.98
CA GLY A 441 -26.63 -13.55 -16.31
C GLY A 441 -26.51 -13.05 -17.74
N LEU A 442 -25.31 -13.02 -18.33
CA LEU A 442 -25.16 -12.76 -19.77
C LEU A 442 -25.89 -13.82 -20.61
N ALA A 443 -25.71 -15.11 -20.29
CA ALA A 443 -26.43 -16.19 -20.96
C ALA A 443 -27.95 -16.12 -20.78
N ASN A 444 -28.42 -15.63 -19.63
CA ASN A 444 -29.85 -15.45 -19.34
C ASN A 444 -30.44 -14.17 -19.96
N GLY A 445 -29.62 -13.29 -20.52
CA GLY A 445 -30.06 -11.97 -21.02
C GLY A 445 -30.36 -10.95 -19.90
N GLU A 446 -29.79 -11.13 -18.71
CA GLU A 446 -29.90 -10.21 -17.56
C GLU A 446 -28.98 -8.98 -17.74
N VAL A 447 -29.18 -8.28 -18.85
CA VAL A 447 -28.39 -7.13 -19.31
C VAL A 447 -29.23 -5.86 -19.22
N PHE A 448 -28.69 -4.80 -18.62
CA PHE A 448 -29.37 -3.51 -18.47
C PHE A 448 -28.46 -2.35 -18.90
N GLU A 449 -29.05 -1.28 -19.40
CA GLU A 449 -28.28 -0.08 -19.79
C GLU A 449 -27.85 0.72 -18.57
N MET A 450 -26.55 1.06 -18.51
CA MET A 450 -25.97 1.89 -17.46
C MET A 450 -25.96 3.36 -17.86
N LYS A 451 -26.46 4.21 -16.96
CA LYS A 451 -26.37 5.67 -17.05
C LYS A 451 -25.46 6.21 -15.96
N TRP A 452 -25.06 7.47 -16.10
CA TRP A 452 -24.16 8.17 -15.16
C TRP A 452 -24.60 8.05 -13.68
N ARG A 453 -25.91 8.09 -13.43
CA ARG A 453 -26.50 8.01 -12.09
C ARG A 453 -26.45 6.61 -11.50
N ASN A 454 -26.48 5.55 -12.31
CA ASN A 454 -26.54 4.18 -11.81
C ASN A 454 -25.33 3.81 -10.96
N VAL A 455 -24.15 4.34 -11.31
CA VAL A 455 -22.87 4.09 -10.61
C VAL A 455 -22.51 5.18 -9.59
N ALA A 456 -23.45 6.06 -9.22
CA ALA A 456 -23.21 7.09 -8.22
C ALA A 456 -23.06 6.47 -6.83
N GLY A 457 -22.02 6.88 -6.08
CA GLY A 457 -21.74 6.36 -4.73
C GLY A 457 -21.12 4.97 -4.67
N TRP A 458 -20.83 4.33 -5.81
CA TRP A 458 -20.29 2.97 -5.85
C TRP A 458 -18.85 2.85 -5.35
N THR A 459 -18.07 3.95 -5.34
CA THR A 459 -16.63 3.91 -4.98
C THR A 459 -16.39 3.36 -3.57
N GLY A 460 -17.22 3.73 -2.59
CA GLY A 460 -17.05 3.31 -1.19
C GLY A 460 -17.83 2.05 -0.81
N GLN A 461 -18.51 1.39 -1.75
CA GLN A 461 -19.34 0.22 -1.47
C GLN A 461 -18.53 -1.07 -1.66
N GLY A 462 -18.57 -1.95 -0.65
CA GLY A 462 -18.02 -3.31 -0.72
C GLY A 462 -18.86 -4.26 -1.57
N GLY A 463 -18.42 -5.51 -1.69
CA GLY A 463 -19.13 -6.56 -2.44
C GLY A 463 -19.23 -6.28 -3.95
N SER A 464 -20.27 -6.82 -4.59
CA SER A 464 -20.54 -6.63 -6.03
C SER A 464 -21.98 -6.15 -6.23
N LEU A 465 -22.17 -4.91 -6.67
CA LEU A 465 -23.50 -4.34 -6.94
C LEU A 465 -24.13 -4.88 -8.24
N LEU A 466 -23.31 -5.42 -9.15
CA LEU A 466 -23.79 -6.16 -10.31
C LEU A 466 -24.17 -7.61 -9.97
N GLY A 467 -23.86 -8.10 -8.77
CA GLY A 467 -23.84 -9.53 -8.51
C GLY A 467 -22.60 -10.19 -9.14
N THR A 468 -22.28 -11.39 -8.70
CA THR A 468 -21.12 -12.14 -9.22
C THR A 468 -21.29 -13.62 -8.94
N LYS A 469 -20.92 -14.46 -9.91
CA LYS A 469 -20.95 -15.92 -9.82
C LYS A 469 -19.64 -16.49 -10.36
N ARG A 470 -19.36 -17.75 -10.00
CA ARG A 470 -18.17 -18.50 -10.45
C ARG A 470 -18.44 -19.32 -11.73
N THR A 471 -19.57 -19.10 -12.39
CA THR A 471 -19.95 -19.83 -13.61
C THR A 471 -19.04 -19.45 -14.77
N LEU A 472 -18.51 -20.45 -15.48
CA LEU A 472 -17.68 -20.27 -16.67
C LEU A 472 -18.53 -20.28 -17.96
N PRO A 473 -18.08 -19.60 -19.02
CA PRO A 473 -18.86 -19.45 -20.26
C PRO A 473 -19.02 -20.76 -21.05
N GLN A 474 -18.11 -21.74 -20.91
CA GLN A 474 -18.16 -23.00 -21.66
C GLN A 474 -19.51 -23.74 -21.53
N THR A 475 -20.21 -23.64 -20.41
CA THR A 475 -21.49 -24.33 -20.21
C THR A 475 -22.66 -23.70 -20.97
N ASN A 476 -22.55 -22.42 -21.36
CA ASN A 476 -23.65 -21.65 -21.96
C ASN A 476 -23.18 -20.79 -23.15
N MET A 477 -22.19 -21.26 -23.91
CA MET A 477 -21.49 -20.47 -24.94
C MET A 477 -22.46 -19.92 -26.00
N GLU A 478 -23.36 -20.76 -26.54
CA GLU A 478 -24.33 -20.37 -27.58
C GLU A 478 -25.23 -19.22 -27.10
N LYS A 479 -25.77 -19.33 -25.89
CA LYS A 479 -26.63 -18.29 -25.30
C LYS A 479 -25.88 -16.99 -25.03
N ILE A 480 -24.59 -17.07 -24.69
CA ILE A 480 -23.74 -15.88 -24.52
C ILE A 480 -23.57 -15.17 -25.88
N VAL A 481 -23.27 -15.93 -26.92
CA VAL A 481 -23.13 -15.41 -28.29
C VAL A 481 -24.44 -14.78 -28.78
N GLU A 482 -25.58 -15.45 -28.60
CA GLU A 482 -26.90 -14.92 -28.94
C GLU A 482 -27.16 -13.55 -28.28
N ASN A 483 -26.83 -13.42 -26.99
CA ASN A 483 -27.03 -12.17 -26.26
C ASN A 483 -26.01 -11.08 -26.67
N ILE A 484 -24.77 -11.45 -27.00
CA ILE A 484 -23.79 -10.50 -27.56
C ILE A 484 -24.34 -9.86 -28.84
N VAL A 485 -24.93 -10.66 -29.74
CA VAL A 485 -25.58 -10.16 -30.96
C VAL A 485 -26.83 -9.33 -30.62
N LYS A 486 -27.71 -9.85 -29.77
CA LYS A 486 -28.99 -9.20 -29.40
C LYS A 486 -28.80 -7.80 -28.84
N TYR A 487 -27.79 -7.60 -27.99
CA TYR A 487 -27.49 -6.29 -27.38
C TYR A 487 -26.45 -5.47 -28.16
N ASN A 488 -25.95 -6.00 -29.29
CA ASN A 488 -24.90 -5.43 -30.12
C ASN A 488 -23.63 -5.08 -29.34
N ILE A 489 -23.18 -6.01 -28.47
CA ILE A 489 -22.02 -5.84 -27.58
C ILE A 489 -20.74 -5.80 -28.43
N SER A 490 -20.05 -4.66 -28.42
CA SER A 490 -18.84 -4.45 -29.22
C SER A 490 -17.54 -4.71 -28.45
N ALA A 491 -17.58 -4.73 -27.12
CA ALA A 491 -16.46 -5.05 -26.24
C ALA A 491 -16.93 -5.57 -24.87
N LEU A 492 -16.06 -6.31 -24.19
CA LEU A 492 -16.32 -6.91 -22.89
C LEU A 492 -15.29 -6.46 -21.84
N LEU A 493 -15.77 -5.96 -20.70
CA LEU A 493 -14.95 -5.71 -19.51
C LEU A 493 -15.39 -6.65 -18.38
N VAL A 494 -14.48 -7.54 -17.99
CA VAL A 494 -14.69 -8.51 -16.91
C VAL A 494 -13.86 -8.09 -15.71
N ILE A 495 -14.50 -7.82 -14.57
CA ILE A 495 -13.81 -7.52 -13.31
C ILE A 495 -13.96 -8.74 -12.41
N GLY A 496 -12.87 -9.47 -12.17
CA GLY A 496 -13.01 -10.77 -11.53
C GLY A 496 -11.73 -11.49 -11.16
N GLY A 497 -11.91 -12.60 -10.44
CA GLY A 497 -10.82 -13.44 -9.98
C GLY A 497 -10.35 -14.41 -11.07
N PHE A 498 -9.89 -15.60 -10.65
CA PHE A 498 -9.43 -16.64 -11.56
C PHE A 498 -10.50 -17.07 -12.56
N GLU A 499 -11.77 -17.19 -12.16
CA GLU A 499 -12.88 -17.52 -13.08
C GLU A 499 -13.12 -16.43 -14.14
N GLY A 500 -12.82 -15.17 -13.82
CA GLY A 500 -12.89 -14.08 -14.79
C GLY A 500 -11.82 -14.21 -15.86
N TYR A 501 -10.58 -14.50 -15.45
CA TYR A 501 -9.46 -14.80 -16.35
C TYR A 501 -9.74 -16.03 -17.22
N GLU A 502 -10.08 -17.16 -16.60
CA GLU A 502 -10.37 -18.42 -17.29
C GLU A 502 -11.57 -18.28 -18.23
N GLY A 503 -12.61 -17.55 -17.82
CA GLY A 503 -13.76 -17.30 -18.68
C GLY A 503 -13.42 -16.50 -19.94
N VAL A 504 -12.61 -15.44 -19.83
CA VAL A 504 -12.17 -14.70 -21.04
C VAL A 504 -11.25 -15.54 -21.91
N GLN A 505 -10.40 -16.39 -21.32
CA GLN A 505 -9.59 -17.35 -22.08
C GLN A 505 -10.48 -18.34 -22.87
N GLN A 506 -11.55 -18.88 -22.27
CA GLN A 506 -12.52 -19.74 -22.96
C GLN A 506 -13.25 -19.00 -24.10
N LEU A 507 -13.67 -17.74 -23.88
CA LEU A 507 -14.28 -16.92 -24.93
C LEU A 507 -13.31 -16.64 -26.07
N TYR A 508 -12.04 -16.41 -25.77
CA TYR A 508 -11.00 -16.21 -26.77
C TYR A 508 -10.79 -17.46 -27.63
N GLU A 509 -10.69 -18.64 -27.02
CA GLU A 509 -10.53 -19.92 -27.75
C GLU A 509 -11.75 -20.22 -28.64
N ALA A 510 -12.94 -19.83 -28.19
CA ALA A 510 -14.19 -19.97 -28.92
C ALA A 510 -14.31 -19.03 -30.14
N ARG A 511 -13.43 -18.03 -30.32
CA ARG A 511 -13.41 -17.17 -31.53
C ARG A 511 -13.23 -17.94 -32.83
N THR A 512 -12.64 -19.13 -32.76
CA THR A 512 -12.49 -20.03 -33.92
C THR A 512 -13.80 -20.60 -34.43
N HIS A 513 -14.83 -20.63 -33.57
CA HIS A 513 -16.15 -21.19 -33.87
C HIS A 513 -17.24 -20.11 -33.96
N TYR A 514 -17.05 -18.97 -33.29
CA TYR A 514 -18.02 -17.87 -33.22
C TYR A 514 -17.35 -16.53 -33.56
N ASP A 515 -17.63 -16.00 -34.76
CA ASP A 515 -17.14 -14.70 -35.23
C ASP A 515 -17.62 -13.55 -34.33
N GLU A 516 -18.77 -13.72 -33.68
CA GLU A 516 -19.39 -12.77 -32.75
C GLU A 516 -18.51 -12.51 -31.51
N LEU A 517 -17.63 -13.44 -31.15
CA LEU A 517 -16.69 -13.31 -30.03
C LEU A 517 -15.39 -12.58 -30.42
N CYS A 518 -15.23 -12.20 -31.69
CA CYS A 518 -14.12 -11.37 -32.17
C CYS A 518 -14.31 -9.90 -31.77
N ILE A 519 -14.49 -9.66 -30.47
CA ILE A 519 -14.59 -8.34 -29.84
C ILE A 519 -13.44 -8.15 -28.83
N PRO A 520 -13.00 -6.91 -28.56
CA PRO A 520 -12.02 -6.65 -27.51
C PRO A 520 -12.55 -7.09 -26.13
N MET A 521 -11.72 -7.81 -25.38
CA MET A 521 -12.01 -8.31 -24.04
C MET A 521 -10.89 -7.92 -23.07
N CYS A 522 -11.25 -7.32 -21.94
CA CYS A 522 -10.30 -6.93 -20.90
C CYS A 522 -10.71 -7.54 -19.56
N VAL A 523 -9.76 -8.16 -18.86
CA VAL A 523 -9.92 -8.64 -17.49
C VAL A 523 -9.22 -7.70 -16.53
N VAL A 524 -9.96 -7.20 -15.54
CA VAL A 524 -9.41 -6.49 -14.38
C VAL A 524 -9.38 -7.47 -13.21
N PRO A 525 -8.18 -7.89 -12.74
CA PRO A 525 -8.06 -8.85 -11.63
C PRO A 525 -8.69 -8.33 -10.33
N ALA A 526 -9.62 -9.10 -9.77
CA ALA A 526 -10.33 -8.78 -8.54
C ALA A 526 -10.60 -10.05 -7.71
N THR A 527 -9.85 -10.22 -6.63
CA THR A 527 -9.92 -11.36 -5.71
C THR A 527 -9.14 -11.05 -4.44
N ILE A 528 -9.59 -11.57 -3.30
CA ILE A 528 -8.87 -11.44 -2.03
C ILE A 528 -7.60 -12.30 -1.98
N SER A 529 -7.54 -13.35 -2.81
CA SER A 529 -6.46 -14.34 -2.79
C SER A 529 -5.21 -13.87 -3.52
N ASN A 530 -5.30 -12.84 -4.35
CA ASN A 530 -4.22 -12.39 -5.24
C ASN A 530 -3.63 -13.54 -6.10
N ASN A 531 -4.52 -14.35 -6.69
CA ASN A 531 -4.18 -15.57 -7.42
C ASN A 531 -4.43 -15.48 -8.93
N VAL A 532 -4.60 -14.27 -9.49
CA VAL A 532 -4.79 -14.07 -10.93
C VAL A 532 -3.41 -13.89 -11.59
N PRO A 533 -3.07 -14.67 -12.62
CA PRO A 533 -1.83 -14.52 -13.38
C PRO A 533 -1.69 -13.14 -14.04
N GLY A 534 -0.45 -12.67 -14.19
CA GLY A 534 -0.14 -11.45 -14.94
C GLY A 534 -0.22 -10.14 -14.15
N THR A 535 -0.50 -10.19 -12.84
CA THR A 535 -0.51 -9.01 -11.97
C THR A 535 0.14 -9.30 -10.62
N ASP A 536 0.82 -8.31 -10.04
CA ASP A 536 1.32 -8.35 -8.67
C ASP A 536 0.19 -8.15 -7.65
N PHE A 537 -0.87 -7.42 -8.02
CA PHE A 537 -2.00 -7.13 -7.14
C PHE A 537 -3.34 -7.26 -7.86
N SER A 538 -4.29 -7.92 -7.20
CA SER A 538 -5.70 -7.91 -7.54
C SER A 538 -6.50 -6.99 -6.61
N LEU A 539 -7.60 -6.45 -7.13
CA LEU A 539 -8.55 -5.68 -6.32
C LEU A 539 -9.11 -6.53 -5.17
N GLY A 540 -9.14 -5.95 -3.98
CA GLY A 540 -9.66 -6.55 -2.76
C GLY A 540 -8.62 -7.25 -1.91
N ALA A 541 -7.41 -7.45 -2.44
CA ALA A 541 -6.31 -8.08 -1.71
C ALA A 541 -5.88 -7.23 -0.50
N ASP A 542 -5.73 -5.92 -0.66
CA ASP A 542 -5.33 -5.03 0.44
C ASP A 542 -6.42 -4.92 1.52
N THR A 543 -7.68 -4.76 1.13
CA THR A 543 -8.82 -4.79 2.05
C THR A 543 -8.83 -6.10 2.84
N ALA A 544 -8.57 -7.24 2.20
CA ALA A 544 -8.56 -8.53 2.84
C ALA A 544 -7.43 -8.70 3.86
N VAL A 545 -6.22 -8.24 3.53
CA VAL A 545 -5.09 -8.27 4.47
C VAL A 545 -5.38 -7.39 5.68
N ASN A 546 -5.96 -6.21 5.50
CA ASN A 546 -6.38 -5.33 6.60
C ASN A 546 -7.44 -6.00 7.48
N ALA A 547 -8.49 -6.58 6.90
CA ALA A 547 -9.54 -7.28 7.65
C ALA A 547 -8.99 -8.48 8.45
N ALA A 548 -8.10 -9.27 7.83
CA ALA A 548 -7.46 -10.39 8.49
C ALA A 548 -6.51 -9.93 9.62
N MET A 549 -5.76 -8.85 9.41
CA MET A 549 -4.89 -8.24 10.40
C MET A 549 -5.68 -7.74 11.61
N GLU A 550 -6.78 -7.01 11.41
CA GLU A 550 -7.64 -6.54 12.50
C GLU A 550 -8.23 -7.69 13.32
N GLY A 551 -8.66 -8.77 12.65
CA GLY A 551 -9.09 -9.99 13.31
C GLY A 551 -7.99 -10.59 14.19
N CYS A 552 -6.78 -10.70 13.65
CA CYS A 552 -5.61 -11.20 14.38
C CYS A 552 -5.20 -10.30 15.56
N ASP A 553 -5.28 -8.98 15.43
CA ASP A 553 -4.97 -8.05 16.52
C ASP A 553 -5.93 -8.23 17.71
N LYS A 554 -7.22 -8.40 17.44
CA LYS A 554 -8.24 -8.70 18.47
C LYS A 554 -7.97 -10.04 19.16
N ILE A 555 -7.60 -11.08 18.38
CA ILE A 555 -7.24 -12.40 18.91
C ILE A 555 -5.97 -12.30 19.78
N LYS A 556 -4.96 -11.55 19.33
CA LYS A 556 -3.69 -11.34 20.05
C LYS A 556 -3.89 -10.59 21.36
N GLN A 557 -4.84 -9.65 21.40
CA GLN A 557 -5.25 -8.98 22.64
C GLN A 557 -5.84 -9.99 23.63
N SER A 558 -6.73 -10.87 23.17
CA SER A 558 -7.29 -11.96 24.00
C SER A 558 -6.20 -12.90 24.54
N ALA A 559 -5.26 -13.32 23.67
CA ALA A 559 -4.12 -14.16 24.05
C ALA A 559 -3.24 -13.50 25.14
N SER A 560 -3.04 -12.18 25.05
CA SER A 560 -2.24 -11.42 26.01
C SER A 560 -2.91 -11.35 27.40
N GLY A 561 -4.24 -11.39 27.47
CA GLY A 561 -4.98 -11.36 28.73
C GLY A 561 -4.94 -12.67 29.51
N THR A 562 -4.96 -13.82 28.84
CA THR A 562 -5.00 -15.14 29.50
C THR A 562 -3.61 -15.73 29.81
N LYS A 563 -2.55 -15.19 29.19
CA LYS A 563 -1.15 -15.67 29.24
C LYS A 563 -1.00 -17.13 28.76
N ARG A 564 0.19 -17.48 28.27
CA ARG A 564 0.59 -18.81 27.79
C ARG A 564 -0.42 -19.43 26.80
N ARG A 565 -0.82 -18.66 25.79
CA ARG A 565 -1.80 -19.09 24.78
C ARG A 565 -1.29 -18.93 23.37
N VAL A 566 -1.49 -19.97 22.55
CA VAL A 566 -1.24 -19.98 21.11
C VAL A 566 -2.57 -20.00 20.36
N PHE A 567 -2.68 -19.15 19.34
CA PHE A 567 -3.79 -19.21 18.40
C PHE A 567 -3.31 -19.70 17.03
N VAL A 568 -4.01 -20.70 16.50
CA VAL A 568 -3.92 -21.12 15.09
C VAL A 568 -5.07 -20.45 14.34
N VAL A 569 -4.75 -19.50 13.48
CA VAL A 569 -5.73 -18.71 12.74
C VAL A 569 -5.73 -19.13 11.27
N GLU A 570 -6.89 -19.58 10.80
CA GLU A 570 -7.08 -19.95 9.40
C GLU A 570 -7.43 -18.73 8.55
N THR A 571 -6.67 -18.52 7.49
CA THR A 571 -6.91 -17.50 6.47
C THR A 571 -7.40 -18.14 5.17
N MET A 572 -8.19 -17.38 4.40
CA MET A 572 -8.58 -17.77 3.05
C MET A 572 -7.38 -17.67 2.09
N GLY A 573 -7.62 -17.94 0.81
CA GLY A 573 -6.63 -17.75 -0.25
C GLY A 573 -6.66 -18.84 -1.33
N GLY A 574 -7.52 -19.86 -1.18
CA GLY A 574 -7.37 -21.09 -1.96
C GLY A 574 -5.99 -21.68 -1.72
N TYR A 575 -5.32 -22.11 -2.80
CA TYR A 575 -3.94 -22.56 -2.77
C TYR A 575 -2.91 -21.41 -2.76
N CYS A 576 -3.35 -20.15 -2.84
CA CYS A 576 -2.46 -19.00 -2.79
C CYS A 576 -2.22 -18.54 -1.34
N GLY A 577 -0.98 -18.63 -0.88
CA GLY A 577 -0.52 -18.24 0.46
C GLY A 577 -0.32 -16.74 0.68
N TYR A 578 -0.70 -15.88 -0.27
CA TYR A 578 -0.48 -14.43 -0.20
C TYR A 578 -1.07 -13.80 1.06
N LEU A 579 -2.34 -14.12 1.33
CA LEU A 579 -3.08 -13.55 2.46
C LEU A 579 -2.46 -14.00 3.79
N ALA A 580 -2.15 -15.29 3.94
CA ALA A 580 -1.49 -15.83 5.12
C ALA A 580 -0.12 -15.18 5.36
N THR A 581 0.69 -15.02 4.30
CA THR A 581 2.04 -14.45 4.40
C THR A 581 2.01 -12.97 4.74
N SER A 582 1.22 -12.19 3.99
CA SER A 582 1.11 -10.73 4.17
C SER A 582 0.51 -10.39 5.54
N THR A 583 -0.58 -11.04 5.92
CA THR A 583 -1.16 -10.88 7.27
C THR A 583 -0.16 -11.31 8.34
N GLY A 584 0.58 -12.40 8.13
CA GLY A 584 1.59 -12.90 9.08
C GLY A 584 2.68 -11.88 9.39
N ILE A 585 3.17 -11.18 8.37
CA ILE A 585 4.14 -10.09 8.54
C ILE A 585 3.49 -8.91 9.27
N ALA A 586 2.29 -8.50 8.85
CA ALA A 586 1.57 -7.34 9.42
C ALA A 586 1.24 -7.50 10.91
N VAL A 587 0.96 -8.72 11.38
CA VAL A 587 0.61 -9.01 12.79
C VAL A 587 1.80 -9.43 13.63
N GLY A 588 2.93 -9.74 12.97
CA GLY A 588 4.12 -10.34 13.56
C GLY A 588 3.84 -11.75 14.07
N ALA A 589 3.22 -12.58 13.23
CA ALA A 589 2.96 -14.00 13.50
C ALA A 589 4.28 -14.76 13.69
N ASP A 590 4.21 -15.84 14.47
CA ASP A 590 5.34 -16.72 14.72
C ASP A 590 5.57 -17.68 13.56
N ALA A 591 4.51 -18.22 12.97
CA ALA A 591 4.59 -19.07 11.80
C ALA A 591 3.41 -18.82 10.87
N ALA A 592 3.58 -19.12 9.58
CA ALA A 592 2.52 -19.08 8.59
C ALA A 592 2.65 -20.27 7.64
N TYR A 593 1.68 -21.18 7.65
CA TYR A 593 1.65 -22.36 6.76
C TYR A 593 0.92 -22.03 5.46
N ILE A 594 1.56 -22.31 4.33
CA ILE A 594 1.06 -22.02 2.98
C ILE A 594 1.28 -23.23 2.07
N PHE A 595 0.62 -23.26 0.92
CA PHE A 595 0.71 -24.38 -0.03
C PHE A 595 2.05 -24.37 -0.79
N GLU A 596 2.54 -23.17 -1.12
CA GLU A 596 3.77 -22.97 -1.90
C GLU A 596 5.03 -23.41 -1.16
N GLU A 597 4.96 -23.55 0.17
CA GLU A 597 6.06 -24.01 1.01
C GLU A 597 5.68 -25.36 1.64
N GLN A 598 6.16 -26.44 1.06
CA GLN A 598 5.92 -27.78 1.59
C GLN A 598 6.49 -27.92 3.00
N PHE A 599 5.69 -28.47 3.91
CA PHE A 599 6.07 -28.71 5.30
C PHE A 599 5.60 -30.09 5.74
N ASN A 600 6.34 -30.70 6.67
CA ASN A 600 6.05 -32.01 7.23
C ASN A 600 5.93 -31.96 8.77
N ILE A 601 5.76 -33.12 9.39
CA ILE A 601 5.58 -33.22 10.85
C ILE A 601 6.79 -32.71 11.65
N HIS A 602 8.01 -32.79 11.11
CA HIS A 602 9.21 -32.27 11.77
C HIS A 602 9.19 -30.74 11.81
N ASP A 603 8.72 -30.08 10.76
CA ASP A 603 8.58 -28.62 10.73
C ASP A 603 7.52 -28.14 11.74
N LEU A 604 6.38 -28.86 11.82
CA LEU A 604 5.34 -28.59 12.82
C LEU A 604 5.90 -28.74 14.23
N LYS A 605 6.64 -29.82 14.49
CA LYS A 605 7.28 -30.08 15.78
C LYS A 605 8.29 -28.98 16.13
N ALA A 606 9.14 -28.57 15.20
CA ALA A 606 10.10 -27.49 15.40
C ALA A 606 9.42 -26.17 15.77
N ASN A 607 8.28 -25.86 15.12
CA ASN A 607 7.49 -24.67 15.45
C ASN A 607 6.85 -24.76 16.84
N VAL A 608 6.38 -25.93 17.26
CA VAL A 608 5.87 -26.13 18.63
C VAL A 608 6.99 -25.95 19.66
N GLU A 609 8.16 -26.54 19.43
CA GLU A 609 9.33 -26.42 20.32
C GLU A 609 9.76 -24.95 20.44
N HIS A 610 9.84 -24.24 19.30
CA HIS A 610 10.14 -22.82 19.26
C HIS A 610 9.14 -21.99 20.10
N LEU A 611 7.85 -22.25 19.94
CA LEU A 611 6.81 -21.59 20.72
C LEU A 611 6.91 -21.96 22.21
N ALA A 612 7.18 -23.21 22.55
CA ALA A 612 7.35 -23.65 23.93
C ALA A 612 8.52 -22.95 24.61
N GLU A 613 9.66 -22.80 23.94
CA GLU A 613 10.80 -22.02 24.43
C GLU A 613 10.47 -20.54 24.61
N LYS A 614 9.75 -19.97 23.65
CA LYS A 614 9.29 -18.58 23.72
C LYS A 614 8.39 -18.35 24.94
N MET A 615 7.49 -19.28 25.23
CA MET A 615 6.56 -19.22 26.36
C MET A 615 7.21 -19.34 27.74
N LYS A 616 8.42 -19.93 27.81
CA LYS A 616 9.22 -19.98 29.05
C LYS A 616 9.86 -18.63 29.41
N LYS A 617 9.93 -17.69 28.46
CA LYS A 617 10.49 -16.34 28.64
C LYS A 617 9.38 -15.32 28.92
N ASP A 618 9.70 -14.04 28.82
CA ASP A 618 8.74 -12.94 29.07
C ASP A 618 7.57 -12.89 28.07
N ILE A 619 7.71 -13.51 26.89
CA ILE A 619 6.70 -13.47 25.83
C ILE A 619 5.81 -14.71 25.91
N GLN A 620 4.69 -14.57 26.61
CA GLN A 620 3.77 -15.67 26.89
C GLN A 620 2.58 -15.74 25.92
N ARG A 621 2.81 -15.54 24.61
CA ARG A 621 1.78 -15.70 23.58
C ARG A 621 2.35 -16.18 22.26
N GLY A 622 1.54 -16.88 21.47
CA GLY A 622 1.86 -17.32 20.12
C GLY A 622 0.74 -17.06 19.13
N LEU A 623 1.10 -16.76 17.89
CA LEU A 623 0.15 -16.63 16.79
C LEU A 623 0.69 -17.36 15.56
N VAL A 624 -0.08 -18.30 15.05
CA VAL A 624 0.26 -19.11 13.88
C VAL A 624 -0.84 -18.92 12.85
N LEU A 625 -0.47 -18.55 11.63
CA LEU A 625 -1.40 -18.47 10.51
C LEU A 625 -1.36 -19.74 9.68
N ARG A 626 -2.50 -20.11 9.10
CA ARG A 626 -2.62 -21.26 8.20
C ARG A 626 -3.51 -20.87 7.04
N ASN A 627 -3.01 -20.97 5.81
CA ASN A 627 -3.86 -20.88 4.62
C ASN A 627 -4.78 -22.13 4.53
N GLU A 628 -6.04 -21.92 4.15
CA GLU A 628 -7.10 -22.94 4.12
C GLU A 628 -6.74 -24.22 3.33
N LYS A 629 -5.97 -24.10 2.24
CA LYS A 629 -5.54 -25.23 1.38
C LYS A 629 -4.03 -25.46 1.41
N CYS A 630 -3.35 -25.09 2.49
CA CYS A 630 -1.90 -25.28 2.60
C CYS A 630 -1.47 -26.76 2.51
N HIS A 631 -2.31 -27.68 3.00
CA HIS A 631 -2.07 -29.12 2.98
C HIS A 631 -3.42 -29.85 3.20
N GLU A 632 -3.60 -31.01 2.55
CA GLU A 632 -4.82 -31.82 2.66
C GLU A 632 -5.02 -32.42 4.06
N ASN A 633 -4.02 -33.14 4.56
CA ASN A 633 -4.09 -33.81 5.88
C ASN A 633 -3.82 -32.89 7.09
N TYR A 634 -2.96 -31.87 6.97
CA TYR A 634 -2.65 -30.97 8.07
C TYR A 634 -3.67 -29.83 8.16
N SER A 635 -4.89 -30.21 8.53
CA SER A 635 -6.01 -29.29 8.76
C SER A 635 -5.79 -28.40 9.99
N THR A 636 -6.58 -27.34 10.12
CA THR A 636 -6.59 -26.48 11.32
C THR A 636 -6.86 -27.28 12.59
N ASP A 637 -7.76 -28.27 12.54
CA ASP A 637 -8.04 -29.16 13.67
C ASP A 637 -6.85 -30.08 14.00
N PHE A 638 -6.18 -30.63 12.98
CA PHE A 638 -4.98 -31.44 13.20
C PHE A 638 -3.87 -30.63 13.88
N ILE A 639 -3.53 -29.46 13.33
CA ILE A 639 -2.48 -28.58 13.89
C ILE A 639 -2.85 -28.17 15.31
N TYR A 640 -4.12 -27.84 15.56
CA TYR A 640 -4.61 -27.52 16.90
C TYR A 640 -4.42 -28.66 17.89
N ARG A 641 -4.80 -29.89 17.54
CA ARG A 641 -4.65 -31.05 18.41
C ARG A 641 -3.19 -31.36 18.69
N LEU A 642 -2.34 -31.30 17.66
CA LEU A 642 -0.90 -31.48 17.79
C LEU A 642 -0.30 -30.45 18.75
N TYR A 643 -0.58 -29.16 18.53
CA TYR A 643 -0.06 -28.08 19.39
C TYR A 643 -0.60 -28.17 20.81
N SER A 644 -1.84 -28.62 21.01
CA SER A 644 -2.43 -28.83 22.33
C SER A 644 -1.79 -29.99 23.08
N ALA A 645 -1.46 -31.08 22.36
CA ALA A 645 -0.84 -32.26 22.95
C ALA A 645 0.62 -32.00 23.31
N GLU A 646 1.41 -31.50 22.36
CA GLU A 646 2.85 -31.26 22.51
C GLU A 646 3.14 -30.01 23.38
N GLY A 647 2.24 -29.02 23.37
CA GLY A 647 2.34 -27.82 24.22
C GLY A 647 1.87 -28.05 25.67
N LYS A 648 1.37 -29.24 26.02
CA LYS A 648 0.74 -29.52 27.31
C LYS A 648 1.69 -29.20 28.47
N GLY A 649 1.18 -28.44 29.44
CA GLY A 649 1.95 -27.97 30.60
C GLY A 649 2.79 -26.70 30.34
N VAL A 650 2.93 -26.27 29.08
CA VAL A 650 3.65 -25.04 28.70
C VAL A 650 2.69 -23.97 28.21
N PHE A 651 1.77 -24.30 27.29
CA PHE A 651 0.77 -23.37 26.76
C PHE A 651 -0.53 -24.08 26.37
N ASP A 652 -1.62 -23.32 26.29
CA ASP A 652 -2.91 -23.73 25.75
C ASP A 652 -3.03 -23.30 24.28
N CYS A 653 -3.64 -24.13 23.44
CA CYS A 653 -3.87 -23.80 22.02
C CYS A 653 -5.35 -23.53 21.77
N ARG A 654 -5.65 -22.62 20.84
CA ARG A 654 -7.00 -22.33 20.35
C ARG A 654 -6.98 -22.14 18.84
N THR A 655 -8.10 -22.38 18.19
CA THR A 655 -8.27 -22.11 16.76
C THR A 655 -9.16 -20.91 16.55
N ASN A 656 -8.98 -20.23 15.42
CA ASN A 656 -9.98 -19.32 14.90
C ASN A 656 -10.01 -19.37 13.38
N VAL A 657 -11.19 -19.49 12.78
CA VAL A 657 -11.37 -19.46 11.33
C VAL A 657 -11.97 -18.10 11.00
N LEU A 658 -11.19 -17.21 10.37
CA LEU A 658 -11.65 -15.86 10.06
C LEU A 658 -12.81 -15.88 9.05
N GLY A 659 -12.79 -16.85 8.13
CA GLY A 659 -13.83 -17.04 7.12
C GLY A 659 -14.06 -15.78 6.28
N HIS A 660 -15.33 -15.51 5.96
CA HIS A 660 -15.74 -14.45 5.04
C HIS A 660 -15.53 -13.02 5.57
N LEU A 661 -15.19 -12.83 6.85
CA LEU A 661 -14.78 -11.52 7.37
C LEU A 661 -13.59 -10.95 6.59
N GLN A 662 -12.77 -11.83 6.00
CA GLN A 662 -11.62 -11.47 5.17
C GLN A 662 -12.00 -10.81 3.84
N GLN A 663 -13.26 -10.86 3.39
CA GLN A 663 -13.68 -10.06 2.23
C GLN A 663 -13.76 -8.56 2.54
N GLY A 664 -13.73 -8.21 3.84
CA GLY A 664 -13.93 -6.85 4.30
C GLY A 664 -15.38 -6.40 4.21
N GLY A 665 -15.62 -5.17 4.67
CA GLY A 665 -16.87 -4.46 4.45
C GLY A 665 -16.64 -3.37 3.42
N SER A 666 -16.39 -2.15 3.90
CA SER A 666 -15.97 -1.04 3.04
C SER A 666 -14.56 -1.29 2.48
N PRO A 667 -14.33 -1.01 1.18
CA PRO A 667 -13.02 -1.17 0.56
C PRO A 667 -12.00 -0.20 1.19
N SER A 668 -10.73 -0.63 1.26
CA SER A 668 -9.62 0.21 1.70
C SER A 668 -9.38 1.39 0.75
N PRO A 669 -8.71 2.48 1.18
CA PRO A 669 -8.35 3.58 0.30
C PRO A 669 -7.53 3.11 -0.91
N PHE A 670 -6.64 2.14 -0.70
CA PHE A 670 -5.85 1.53 -1.78
C PHE A 670 -6.77 0.86 -2.80
N ASP A 671 -7.66 -0.06 -2.40
CA ASP A 671 -8.53 -0.78 -3.34
C ASP A 671 -9.53 0.15 -4.05
N ARG A 672 -10.00 1.22 -3.39
CA ARG A 672 -10.84 2.25 -4.03
C ARG A 672 -10.10 3.01 -5.12
N ASN A 673 -8.92 3.50 -4.79
CA ASN A 673 -8.09 4.25 -5.74
C ASN A 673 -7.63 3.33 -6.86
N PHE A 674 -7.11 2.15 -6.52
CA PHE A 674 -6.62 1.16 -7.47
C PHE A 674 -7.72 0.71 -8.42
N GLY A 675 -8.92 0.39 -7.91
CA GLY A 675 -10.08 0.07 -8.75
C GLY A 675 -10.45 1.21 -9.69
N THR A 676 -10.46 2.44 -9.18
CA THR A 676 -10.70 3.63 -10.00
C THR A 676 -9.69 3.73 -11.15
N LYS A 677 -8.39 3.56 -10.86
CA LYS A 677 -7.32 3.64 -11.86
C LYS A 677 -7.42 2.53 -12.90
N LEU A 678 -7.63 1.28 -12.48
CA LEU A 678 -7.77 0.13 -13.38
C LEU A 678 -9.00 0.27 -14.27
N GLY A 679 -10.14 0.72 -13.74
CA GLY A 679 -11.35 0.91 -14.55
C GLY A 679 -11.19 2.03 -15.59
N VAL A 680 -10.49 3.12 -15.27
CA VAL A 680 -10.15 4.16 -16.26
C VAL A 680 -9.25 3.59 -17.35
N LYS A 681 -8.14 2.94 -16.98
CA LYS A 681 -7.16 2.41 -17.94
C LYS A 681 -7.76 1.32 -18.82
N ALA A 682 -8.58 0.43 -18.26
CA ALA A 682 -9.30 -0.59 -19.00
C ALA A 682 -10.27 0.04 -20.02
N ALA A 683 -11.04 1.06 -19.63
CA ALA A 683 -11.96 1.74 -20.55
C ALA A 683 -11.21 2.50 -21.66
N GLN A 684 -10.09 3.17 -21.38
CA GLN A 684 -9.27 3.83 -22.41
C GLN A 684 -8.76 2.82 -23.44
N TRP A 685 -8.17 1.72 -22.96
CA TRP A 685 -7.65 0.67 -23.84
C TRP A 685 -8.75 0.02 -24.67
N ILE A 686 -9.93 -0.23 -24.08
CA ILE A 686 -11.08 -0.75 -24.83
C ILE A 686 -11.49 0.23 -25.92
N THR A 687 -11.60 1.53 -25.62
CA THR A 687 -11.97 2.56 -26.61
C THR A 687 -10.96 2.65 -27.76
N GLU A 688 -9.66 2.55 -27.45
CA GLU A 688 -8.59 2.50 -28.46
C GLU A 688 -8.73 1.24 -29.33
N LYS A 689 -8.87 0.06 -28.73
CA LYS A 689 -9.02 -1.21 -29.46
C LYS A 689 -10.30 -1.29 -30.28
N LEU A 690 -11.40 -0.73 -29.79
CA LEU A 690 -12.65 -0.60 -30.55
C LEU A 690 -12.43 0.19 -31.84
N THR A 691 -11.69 1.30 -31.75
CA THR A 691 -11.39 2.16 -32.89
C THR A 691 -10.43 1.48 -33.88
N GLU A 692 -9.37 0.85 -33.38
CA GLU A 692 -8.39 0.11 -34.20
C GLU A 692 -9.01 -1.08 -34.95
N CYS A 693 -9.93 -1.80 -34.28
CA CYS A 693 -10.55 -3.01 -34.80
C CYS A 693 -11.87 -2.75 -35.56
N PHE A 694 -12.30 -1.50 -35.70
CA PHE A 694 -13.52 -1.18 -36.43
C PHE A 694 -13.28 -1.20 -37.95
N ARG A 695 -13.92 -2.14 -38.65
CA ARG A 695 -13.81 -2.31 -40.11
C ARG A 695 -15.15 -2.67 -40.71
N GLN A 696 -15.49 -2.07 -41.85
CA GLN A 696 -16.72 -2.38 -42.61
C GLN A 696 -18.02 -2.32 -41.78
N GLY A 697 -18.09 -1.38 -40.82
CA GLY A 697 -19.28 -1.19 -39.99
C GLY A 697 -19.42 -2.13 -38.79
N ARG A 698 -18.45 -3.04 -38.56
CA ARG A 698 -18.41 -3.90 -37.37
C ARG A 698 -17.03 -3.88 -36.69
N VAL A 699 -16.99 -4.22 -35.41
CA VAL A 699 -15.73 -4.48 -34.70
C VAL A 699 -15.33 -5.92 -34.99
N PHE A 700 -14.08 -6.14 -35.40
CA PHE A 700 -13.54 -7.49 -35.62
C PHE A 700 -12.11 -7.58 -35.08
N ALA A 701 -11.98 -8.15 -33.89
CA ALA A 701 -10.79 -8.24 -33.06
C ALA A 701 -10.43 -9.72 -32.84
N ASN A 702 -9.61 -10.30 -33.74
CA ASN A 702 -9.17 -11.70 -33.67
C ASN A 702 -7.72 -11.88 -33.20
N SER A 703 -7.01 -10.78 -32.90
CA SER A 703 -5.60 -10.83 -32.47
C SER A 703 -5.48 -11.20 -30.98
N PRO A 704 -4.41 -11.90 -30.53
CA PRO A 704 -4.17 -12.18 -29.11
C PRO A 704 -4.18 -10.91 -28.23
N GLU A 705 -3.67 -9.79 -28.77
CA GLU A 705 -3.55 -8.50 -28.09
C GLU A 705 -4.90 -7.78 -27.90
N THR A 706 -6.01 -8.43 -28.25
CA THR A 706 -7.38 -7.92 -28.06
C THR A 706 -8.13 -8.64 -26.94
N ALA A 707 -7.52 -9.67 -26.31
CA ALA A 707 -8.05 -10.34 -25.14
C ALA A 707 -6.98 -10.41 -24.05
N CYS A 708 -6.98 -9.43 -23.15
CA CYS A 708 -5.88 -9.20 -22.22
C CYS A 708 -6.33 -9.13 -20.75
N VAL A 709 -5.42 -9.49 -19.85
CA VAL A 709 -5.49 -9.13 -18.44
C VAL A 709 -4.76 -7.80 -18.23
N LEU A 710 -5.44 -6.84 -17.61
CA LEU A 710 -4.83 -5.60 -17.16
C LEU A 710 -4.16 -5.84 -15.80
N GLY A 711 -2.86 -6.13 -15.84
CA GLY A 711 -2.05 -6.36 -14.66
C GLY A 711 -1.12 -5.20 -14.32
N ILE A 712 -0.67 -5.16 -13.07
CA ILE A 712 0.43 -4.30 -12.65
C ILE A 712 1.63 -5.17 -12.33
N ASN A 713 2.75 -4.91 -13.01
CA ASN A 713 4.04 -5.52 -12.69
C ASN A 713 4.98 -4.40 -12.23
N ARG A 714 5.39 -4.45 -10.95
CA ARG A 714 6.13 -3.37 -10.29
C ARG A 714 5.38 -2.03 -10.32
N LYS A 715 5.75 -1.13 -11.25
CA LYS A 715 5.12 0.20 -11.42
C LYS A 715 4.33 0.32 -12.72
N ILE A 716 4.42 -0.65 -13.61
CA ILE A 716 3.90 -0.55 -14.97
C ILE A 716 2.59 -1.31 -15.06
N ALA A 717 1.53 -0.61 -15.48
CA ALA A 717 0.27 -1.25 -15.82
C ALA A 717 0.32 -1.70 -17.29
N SER A 718 0.30 -3.01 -17.51
CA SER A 718 0.44 -3.65 -18.82
C SER A 718 -0.77 -4.53 -19.15
N PHE A 719 -1.11 -4.60 -20.44
CA PHE A 719 -2.12 -5.51 -20.96
C PHE A 719 -1.43 -6.76 -21.48
N ILE A 720 -1.60 -7.89 -20.80
CA ILE A 720 -0.94 -9.15 -21.16
C ILE A 720 -1.99 -10.08 -21.78
N PRO A 721 -1.77 -10.60 -22.99
CA PRO A 721 -2.69 -11.54 -23.63
C PRO A 721 -3.00 -12.76 -22.76
N VAL A 722 -4.27 -13.17 -22.71
CA VAL A 722 -4.69 -14.36 -21.94
C VAL A 722 -3.99 -15.64 -22.41
N THR A 723 -3.61 -15.70 -23.69
CA THR A 723 -2.86 -16.79 -24.32
C THR A 723 -1.44 -16.94 -23.79
N GLU A 724 -0.76 -15.82 -23.52
CA GLU A 724 0.58 -15.83 -22.94
C GLU A 724 0.53 -16.28 -21.48
N LEU A 725 -0.46 -15.79 -20.72
CA LEU A 725 -0.66 -16.15 -19.33
C LEU A 725 -1.01 -17.63 -19.14
N LYS A 726 -1.62 -18.28 -20.14
CA LYS A 726 -1.98 -19.70 -20.08
C LYS A 726 -0.77 -20.58 -19.75
N ALA A 727 0.41 -20.27 -20.29
CA ALA A 727 1.64 -21.03 -20.04
C ALA A 727 2.20 -20.82 -18.62
N LEU A 728 1.84 -19.72 -17.96
CA LEU A 728 2.30 -19.34 -16.63
C LEU A 728 1.30 -19.69 -15.51
N THR A 729 0.22 -20.38 -15.87
CA THR A 729 -0.93 -20.64 -15.00
C THR A 729 -0.99 -22.11 -14.61
N ASP A 730 -1.13 -22.36 -13.32
CA ASP A 730 -1.58 -23.63 -12.78
C ASP A 730 -3.11 -23.61 -12.69
N PHE A 731 -3.76 -24.32 -13.62
CA PHE A 731 -5.22 -24.42 -13.67
C PHE A 731 -5.80 -25.37 -12.62
N GLU A 732 -5.03 -26.35 -12.14
CA GLU A 732 -5.48 -27.30 -11.13
C GLU A 732 -5.61 -26.60 -9.77
N HIS A 733 -4.58 -25.85 -9.39
CA HIS A 733 -4.54 -25.10 -8.13
C HIS A 733 -5.05 -23.66 -8.27
N ARG A 734 -5.33 -23.22 -9.50
CA ARG A 734 -5.91 -21.91 -9.84
C ARG A 734 -5.05 -20.74 -9.36
N MET A 735 -3.78 -20.73 -9.74
CA MET A 735 -2.79 -19.74 -9.31
C MET A 735 -1.66 -19.58 -10.34
N PRO A 736 -0.90 -18.48 -10.32
CA PRO A 736 0.31 -18.37 -11.15
C PRO A 736 1.42 -19.28 -10.62
N ASN A 737 2.27 -19.78 -11.54
CA ASN A 737 3.41 -20.65 -11.21
C ASN A 737 4.50 -19.94 -10.39
N VAL A 738 4.62 -18.61 -10.55
CA VAL A 738 5.61 -17.78 -9.87
C VAL A 738 4.90 -16.62 -9.19
N GLN A 739 5.25 -16.35 -7.94
CA GLN A 739 4.65 -15.31 -7.13
C GLN A 739 5.71 -14.41 -6.50
N TRP A 740 5.61 -13.10 -6.75
CA TRP A 740 6.59 -12.12 -6.27
C TRP A 740 6.69 -12.06 -4.74
N TRP A 741 5.59 -12.33 -4.03
CA TRP A 741 5.50 -12.19 -2.58
C TRP A 741 6.16 -13.35 -1.82
N ALA A 742 6.55 -14.42 -2.51
CA ALA A 742 7.37 -15.49 -1.92
C ALA A 742 8.70 -14.93 -1.35
N ASN A 743 9.23 -13.85 -1.93
CA ASN A 743 10.41 -13.13 -1.45
C ASN A 743 10.21 -12.49 -0.05
N LEU A 744 8.97 -12.40 0.44
CA LEU A 744 8.65 -11.91 1.78
C LEU A 744 8.73 -13.02 2.85
N ARG A 745 8.81 -14.30 2.46
CA ARG A 745 8.85 -15.43 3.40
C ARG A 745 10.05 -15.40 4.35
N PRO A 746 11.29 -15.09 3.89
CA PRO A 746 12.43 -14.95 4.80
C PRO A 746 12.21 -13.87 5.86
N LEU A 747 11.55 -12.75 5.50
CA LEU A 747 11.25 -11.65 6.42
C LEU A 747 10.43 -12.13 7.63
N LEU A 748 9.39 -12.92 7.40
CA LEU A 748 8.54 -13.46 8.46
C LEU A 748 9.36 -14.33 9.43
N LYS A 749 10.15 -15.27 8.88
CA LYS A 749 10.95 -16.21 9.67
C LYS A 749 12.06 -15.50 10.47
N MET A 750 12.80 -14.56 9.86
CA MET A 750 13.85 -13.79 10.53
C MET A 750 13.28 -12.96 11.69
N LEU A 751 12.19 -12.24 11.46
CA LEU A 751 11.54 -11.42 12.49
C LEU A 751 10.84 -12.26 13.58
N ALA A 752 10.66 -13.56 13.36
CA ALA A 752 10.16 -14.52 14.34
C ALA A 752 11.30 -15.33 15.02
N ARG A 753 12.57 -15.13 14.64
CA ARG A 753 13.76 -15.83 15.17
C ARG A 753 13.86 -17.31 14.75
N TYR A 754 13.30 -17.68 13.61
CA TYR A 754 13.57 -18.98 12.98
C TYR A 754 14.90 -18.97 12.24
N GLN A 755 15.50 -20.14 12.08
CA GLN A 755 16.65 -20.31 11.21
C GLN A 755 16.16 -20.38 9.76
N THR A 756 16.66 -19.48 8.92
CA THR A 756 16.32 -19.39 7.50
C THR A 756 17.56 -19.08 6.69
N ASN A 757 17.59 -19.57 5.45
CA ASN A 757 18.64 -19.24 4.50
C ASN A 757 18.51 -17.78 4.06
N PHE A 758 19.54 -16.98 4.34
CA PHE A 758 19.56 -15.57 3.98
C PHE A 758 19.76 -15.34 2.47
N CYS A 759 20.27 -16.33 1.73
CA CYS A 759 20.45 -16.23 0.27
C CYS A 759 19.13 -16.05 -0.50
N GLU A 760 17.99 -16.32 0.12
CA GLU A 760 16.65 -16.07 -0.46
C GLU A 760 16.21 -14.61 -0.30
N TYR A 761 16.88 -13.82 0.55
CA TYR A 761 16.62 -12.40 0.70
C TYR A 761 17.38 -11.62 -0.38
N VAL A 762 16.64 -10.87 -1.20
CA VAL A 762 17.23 -10.00 -2.24
C VAL A 762 17.44 -8.60 -1.65
N PRO A 763 18.69 -8.15 -1.41
CA PRO A 763 18.97 -6.82 -0.90
C PRO A 763 18.59 -5.74 -1.92
N GLY A 764 18.29 -4.55 -1.41
CA GLY A 764 17.97 -3.40 -2.25
C GLY A 764 19.21 -2.87 -2.95
N GLU A 765 19.11 -2.62 -4.25
CA GLU A 765 20.16 -1.95 -5.01
C GLU A 765 20.17 -0.44 -4.72
N ILE A 766 21.32 0.20 -4.98
CA ILE A 766 21.43 1.65 -4.90
C ILE A 766 20.82 2.25 -6.17
N GLU A 767 19.77 3.04 -6.01
CA GLU A 767 19.12 3.77 -7.09
C GLU A 767 19.37 5.28 -6.92
N HIS A 768 19.94 5.91 -7.94
CA HIS A 768 20.18 7.35 -7.93
C HIS A 768 18.90 8.13 -8.25
N VAL A 769 18.62 9.18 -7.47
CA VAL A 769 17.42 10.00 -7.60
C VAL A 769 17.74 11.26 -8.39
N THR A 770 17.49 11.19 -9.69
CA THR A 770 17.66 12.28 -10.65
C THR A 770 16.34 12.72 -11.25
N ARG A 771 16.30 13.93 -11.84
CA ARG A 771 15.15 14.39 -12.65
C ARG A 771 14.71 13.38 -13.70
N ARG A 772 15.67 12.68 -14.32
CA ARG A 772 15.39 11.63 -15.30
C ARG A 772 14.76 10.41 -14.65
N SER A 773 15.28 9.91 -13.53
CA SER A 773 14.68 8.75 -12.84
C SER A 773 13.22 8.99 -12.41
N ILE A 774 12.89 10.22 -11.95
CA ILE A 774 11.51 10.58 -11.56
C ILE A 774 10.59 10.67 -12.78
N SER A 775 11.13 11.07 -13.94
CA SER A 775 10.39 11.21 -15.20
C SER A 775 10.31 9.90 -16.00
N ILE A 776 11.24 8.96 -15.82
CA ILE A 776 11.28 7.66 -16.52
C ILE A 776 10.30 6.67 -15.87
N ASP A 777 9.87 6.94 -14.64
CA ASP A 777 8.72 6.28 -13.98
C ASP A 777 7.35 6.54 -14.66
N ALA A 778 7.36 6.93 -15.93
CA ALA A 778 6.18 6.99 -16.81
C ALA A 778 5.70 5.55 -17.14
N GLY A 779 5.23 4.83 -16.13
CA GLY A 779 4.66 3.49 -16.23
C GLY A 779 3.15 3.46 -16.49
N TYR A 780 2.55 4.57 -16.94
CA TYR A 780 1.10 4.71 -17.09
C TYR A 780 0.66 5.29 -18.41
#